data_AF-A0A0F2QY51-F1
#
_entry.id   AF-A0A0F2QY51-F1
#
_cell.length_a   1.000
_cell.length_b   1.000
_cell.length_c   1.000
_cell.angle_alpha   90.00
_cell.angle_beta   90.00
_cell.angle_gamma   90.00
#
_symmetry.space_group_name_H-M   'P 1'
#
loop_
_entity.id
_entity.type
_entity.pdbx_description
1 polymer ?
#
loop_
_entity_poly.entity_id
_entity_poly.type
_entity_poly.pdbx_seq_one_letter_code
_entity_poly.pdbx_strand_id
1 'polypeptide(L)'
;MLKIRRIHDDLLPINREILKQVQQILRTRFSQASEEEIERIGEKLRNPFKQRFRAILLIAENLRRKVSGFAMLLHEPEIGFCYLDWIALARGTTGGGIGGALYDRVRGEAAALEAKGLYFESLPDDPQSCPDPTILRQNRSRLRFYEHYGARPIINTAYETPVHPQETCMPHLVYDALDRPEPLRPAFARKVVRAILERKYAEYCPPEYVDKVVSSFRDDPVRLRPLRYVKPEAVQSVVANRLTEQVALIVNDKHDIHHVHERGYVEAPVRVKSILSALEGSGMFTISQPRAFSEKYITAVHDADLVNYLRRACAEMPEGKSLYPYIFPIRNKTRPPKEPSVLSGYYCIDTFTPINRNVYPAARRGVDCTLTAAAEILAGRRIAYALVRPPGHHAERRAFGGFCYFNNNAIAAQYLCAHGRVAILDIDFHHGNGQQDAFYRRSDVLTISIHGHPRFAYPYFSGFEDEIGEGEGEGFNWNLPLPEAVDGPHYRKALGKAIQRIHTFKPHFLIVALGVDTAKGDPTGTWQLTGKDFDANGRLIGAMGMPTLVVQEGGYRTRTLGASVFNFFKGLVAANTRAIPFPNGTGTLQDFQWRHKLQAEDPARIRQLVAATGFFNPEEIGVAEELAHERLAKGDASGYFFLIAEHQGRMAGYSCYGPIAGSANSYDLYWIAVHPEFQRRGIGRRMMAKTERLIHKAGGRRIYVETSQRTDYTSTRIFYENCGYRLEALLADFYGPGDGKAIYCKVMT
;
A
#
# COMPACT_ATOMS: atom_id res chain seq x y z
N MET A 1 30.95 -0.58 3.95
CA MET A 1 30.17 0.17 2.94
C MET A 1 28.97 0.82 3.61
N LEU A 2 28.77 2.13 3.41
CA LEU A 2 27.64 2.90 3.91
C LEU A 2 26.50 2.82 2.88
N LYS A 3 25.27 2.52 3.31
CA LYS A 3 24.08 2.53 2.46
C LYS A 3 23.13 3.61 2.96
N ILE A 4 22.68 4.48 2.05
CA ILE A 4 21.60 5.42 2.34
C ILE A 4 20.33 4.89 1.70
N ARG A 5 19.26 4.75 2.49
CA ARG A 5 17.95 4.31 1.99
C ARG A 5 16.80 5.03 2.67
N ARG A 6 15.64 4.98 2.03
CA ARG A 6 14.40 5.54 2.55
C ARG A 6 13.70 4.54 3.46
N ILE A 7 13.11 5.02 4.54
CA ILE A 7 12.18 4.29 5.40
C ILE A 7 10.78 4.80 5.09
N HIS A 8 9.90 3.89 4.71
CA HIS A 8 8.56 4.22 4.21
C HIS A 8 7.47 4.01 5.26
N ASP A 9 7.73 3.19 6.27
CA ASP A 9 6.77 2.75 7.27
C ASP A 9 7.51 2.17 8.48
N ASP A 10 6.77 1.86 9.54
CA ASP A 10 7.22 1.11 10.71
C ASP A 10 6.57 -0.28 10.78
N LEU A 11 6.16 -0.83 9.63
CA LEU A 11 5.48 -2.11 9.56
C LEU A 11 6.47 -3.26 9.72
N LEU A 12 7.59 -3.19 8.99
CA LEU A 12 8.62 -4.21 9.05
C LEU A 12 9.37 -4.16 10.38
N PRO A 13 9.64 -5.31 11.04
CA PRO A 13 10.45 -5.35 12.27
C PRO A 13 11.79 -4.61 12.13
N ILE A 14 12.43 -4.72 10.97
CA ILE A 14 13.68 -4.02 10.69
C ILE A 14 13.52 -2.49 10.66
N ASN A 15 12.40 -1.98 10.14
CA ASN A 15 12.12 -0.55 10.12
C ASN A 15 11.82 -0.03 11.53
N ARG A 16 11.14 -0.82 12.37
CA ARG A 16 10.90 -0.48 13.79
C ARG A 16 12.21 -0.32 14.55
N GLU A 17 13.16 -1.23 14.36
CA GLU A 17 14.45 -1.17 15.04
C GLU A 17 15.28 0.05 14.58
N ILE A 18 15.22 0.37 13.29
CA ILE A 18 15.85 1.58 12.75
C ILE A 18 15.22 2.84 13.33
N LEU A 19 13.89 2.88 13.45
CA LEU A 19 13.20 4.02 14.04
C LEU A 19 13.60 4.25 15.50
N LYS A 20 13.78 3.18 16.29
CA LYS A 20 14.32 3.30 17.65
C LYS A 20 15.71 3.93 17.66
N GLN A 21 16.59 3.51 16.75
CA GLN A 21 17.92 4.12 16.62
C GLN A 21 17.85 5.60 16.23
N VAL A 22 16.95 5.97 15.30
CA VAL A 22 16.72 7.38 14.91
C VAL A 22 16.20 8.21 16.08
N GLN A 23 15.21 7.70 16.83
CA GLN A 23 14.68 8.34 18.04
C GLN A 23 15.79 8.56 19.08
N GLN A 24 16.68 7.58 19.26
CA GLN A 24 17.81 7.72 20.16
C GLN A 24 18.79 8.82 19.71
N ILE A 25 19.07 8.92 18.40
CA ILE A 25 19.91 10.00 17.86
C ILE A 25 19.24 11.35 18.11
N LEU A 26 17.93 11.48 17.88
CA LEU A 26 17.18 12.71 18.11
C LEU A 26 17.26 13.17 19.57
N ARG A 27 16.91 12.31 20.54
CA ARG A 27 17.00 12.61 21.98
C ARG A 27 18.40 13.10 22.40
N THR A 28 19.42 12.56 21.75
CA THR A 28 20.83 12.84 22.07
C THR A 28 21.34 14.14 21.42
N ARG A 29 20.75 14.57 20.29
CA ARG A 29 21.23 15.69 19.47
C ARG A 29 20.39 16.96 19.60
N PHE A 30 19.11 16.83 19.93
CA PHE A 30 18.16 17.94 20.02
C PHE A 30 17.49 17.92 21.39
N SER A 31 18.09 18.58 22.37
CA SER A 31 17.58 18.63 23.74
C SER A 31 16.27 19.42 23.90
N GLN A 32 15.89 20.21 22.89
CA GLN A 32 14.67 21.02 22.86
C GLN A 32 13.52 20.34 22.10
N ALA A 33 13.78 19.21 21.42
CA ALA A 33 12.73 18.47 20.75
C ALA A 33 11.83 17.79 21.78
N SER A 34 10.52 17.91 21.64
CA SER A 34 9.58 17.28 22.58
C SER A 34 9.61 15.76 22.43
N GLU A 35 9.46 15.04 23.55
CA GLU A 35 9.43 13.58 23.53
C GLU A 35 8.26 13.06 22.68
N GLU A 36 7.12 13.75 22.71
CA GLU A 36 5.95 13.43 21.89
C GLU A 36 6.25 13.52 20.37
N GLU A 37 7.01 14.53 19.92
CA GLU A 37 7.40 14.66 18.51
C GLU A 37 8.33 13.54 18.05
N ILE A 38 9.23 13.09 18.93
CA ILE A 38 10.18 12.01 18.67
C ILE A 38 9.44 10.66 18.57
N GLU A 39 8.51 10.39 19.48
CA GLU A 39 7.72 9.16 19.47
C GLU A 39 6.79 9.07 18.24
N ARG A 40 6.25 10.21 17.80
CA ARG A 40 5.29 10.27 16.68
C ARG A 40 5.92 10.16 15.28
N ILE A 41 7.24 9.98 15.15
CA ILE A 41 7.89 9.81 13.83
C ILE A 41 7.33 8.63 13.04
N GLY A 42 7.11 7.49 13.69
CA GLY A 42 6.50 6.32 13.03
C GLY A 42 5.06 6.59 12.58
N GLU A 43 4.29 7.36 13.35
CA GLU A 43 2.96 7.85 12.95
C GLU A 43 3.06 8.78 11.73
N LYS A 44 3.97 9.76 11.73
CA LYS A 44 4.17 10.71 10.63
C LYS A 44 4.53 10.01 9.30
N LEU A 45 5.30 8.92 9.33
CA LEU A 45 5.61 8.14 8.13
C LEU A 45 4.40 7.38 7.57
N ARG A 46 3.50 6.91 8.44
CA ARG A 46 2.27 6.20 8.04
C ARG A 46 1.12 7.11 7.64
N ASN A 47 1.03 8.30 8.24
CA ASN A 47 -0.09 9.22 8.04
C ASN A 47 0.39 10.61 7.59
N PRO A 48 0.72 10.77 6.29
CA PRO A 48 1.21 12.03 5.73
C PRO A 48 0.15 13.15 5.71
N PHE A 49 -1.11 12.87 6.07
CA PHE A 49 -2.20 13.84 5.96
C PHE A 49 -2.50 14.62 7.24
N LYS A 50 -1.98 14.21 8.40
CA LYS A 50 -2.22 14.93 9.67
C LYS A 50 -1.69 16.37 9.65
N GLN A 51 -0.65 16.65 8.85
CA GLN A 51 -0.05 17.98 8.70
C GLN A 51 -0.02 18.48 7.24
N ARG A 52 -0.73 17.81 6.30
CA ARG A 52 -0.65 18.06 4.85
C ARG A 52 0.78 18.02 4.28
N PHE A 53 1.69 17.29 4.94
CA PHE A 53 3.07 17.09 4.50
C PHE A 53 3.38 15.59 4.43
N ARG A 54 3.95 15.14 3.31
CA ARG A 54 4.48 13.78 3.18
C ARG A 54 5.85 13.69 3.85
N ALA A 55 5.93 13.05 5.01
CA ALA A 55 7.18 12.78 5.69
C ALA A 55 8.00 11.68 4.98
N ILE A 56 9.30 11.90 4.85
CA ILE A 56 10.26 11.02 4.20
C ILE A 56 11.49 10.92 5.10
N LEU A 57 11.73 9.74 5.65
CA LEU A 57 12.90 9.47 6.47
C LEU A 57 13.98 8.78 5.63
N LEU A 58 15.15 9.39 5.55
CA LEU A 58 16.36 8.84 4.95
C LEU A 58 17.31 8.40 6.05
N ILE A 59 17.85 7.20 5.96
CA ILE A 59 18.80 6.66 6.93
C ILE A 59 20.13 6.33 6.24
N ALA A 60 21.23 6.67 6.90
CA ALA A 60 22.56 6.20 6.55
C ALA A 60 22.93 5.08 7.53
N GLU A 61 23.10 3.85 7.04
CA GLU A 61 23.42 2.69 7.86
C GLU A 61 24.62 1.91 7.31
N ASN A 62 25.28 1.15 8.18
CA ASN A 62 26.32 0.21 7.79
C ASN A 62 25.76 -1.19 7.47
N LEU A 63 26.61 -2.11 7.03
CA LEU A 63 26.23 -3.50 6.73
C LEU A 63 25.62 -4.26 7.92
N ARG A 64 25.92 -3.83 9.16
CA ARG A 64 25.34 -4.38 10.39
C ARG A 64 24.06 -3.66 10.83
N ARG A 65 23.46 -2.83 9.95
CA ARG A 65 22.22 -2.08 10.19
C ARG A 65 22.27 -1.12 11.40
N LYS A 66 23.49 -0.69 11.76
CA LYS A 66 23.69 0.40 12.72
C LYS A 66 23.53 1.73 11.97
N VAL A 67 22.61 2.56 12.45
CA VAL A 67 22.34 3.89 11.90
C VAL A 67 23.47 4.84 12.27
N SER A 68 24.17 5.36 11.26
CA SER A 68 25.23 6.36 11.40
C SER A 68 24.69 7.79 11.31
N GLY A 69 23.53 7.98 10.68
CA GLY A 69 22.85 9.27 10.59
C GLY A 69 21.51 9.16 9.88
N PHE A 70 20.73 10.23 9.90
CA PHE A 70 19.42 10.29 9.24
C PHE A 70 19.10 11.71 8.76
N ALA A 71 18.12 11.81 7.86
CA ALA A 71 17.48 13.06 7.47
C ALA A 71 15.95 12.86 7.37
N MET A 72 15.18 13.84 7.85
CA MET A 72 13.72 13.88 7.77
C MET A 72 13.32 15.01 6.82
N LEU A 73 12.69 14.65 5.71
CA LEU A 73 12.23 15.55 4.66
C LEU A 73 10.70 15.56 4.64
N LEU A 74 10.09 16.74 4.61
CA LEU A 74 8.66 16.95 4.48
C LEU A 74 8.37 17.45 3.06
N HIS A 75 7.52 16.75 2.31
CA HIS A 75 7.14 17.15 0.94
C HIS A 75 5.70 17.66 0.89
N GLU A 76 5.51 18.83 0.28
CA GLU A 76 4.21 19.44 0.03
C GLU A 76 3.90 19.37 -1.47
N PRO A 77 2.93 18.52 -1.89
CA PRO A 77 2.72 18.21 -3.30
C PRO A 77 1.89 19.25 -4.06
N GLU A 78 1.08 20.09 -3.41
CA GLU A 78 0.17 21.02 -4.07
C GLU A 78 0.88 22.32 -4.50
N ILE A 79 1.67 22.87 -3.59
CA ILE A 79 2.55 24.01 -3.82
C ILE A 79 3.80 23.53 -4.56
N GLY A 80 4.33 22.34 -4.20
CA GLY A 80 5.47 21.70 -4.86
C GLY A 80 6.81 22.14 -4.25
N PHE A 81 6.98 21.96 -2.95
CA PHE A 81 8.25 22.22 -2.24
C PHE A 81 8.59 21.13 -1.23
N CYS A 82 9.86 21.09 -0.80
CA CYS A 82 10.32 20.26 0.29
C CYS A 82 10.84 21.10 1.46
N TYR A 83 10.62 20.63 2.68
CA TYR A 83 11.18 21.20 3.91
C TYR A 83 12.05 20.15 4.62
N LEU A 84 13.35 20.40 4.78
CA LEU A 84 14.24 19.54 5.55
C LEU A 84 14.06 19.85 7.04
N ASP A 85 13.40 18.93 7.75
CA ASP A 85 13.04 19.09 9.15
C ASP A 85 14.23 18.79 10.07
N TRP A 86 14.82 17.61 9.92
CA TRP A 86 15.97 17.18 10.71
C TRP A 86 17.04 16.57 9.82
N ILE A 87 18.30 16.83 10.16
CA ILE A 87 19.44 16.07 9.65
C ILE A 87 20.46 15.94 10.77
N ALA A 88 20.87 14.71 11.08
CA ALA A 88 21.78 14.46 12.19
C ALA A 88 22.60 13.17 12.02
N LEU A 89 23.78 13.17 12.62
CA LEU A 89 24.69 12.03 12.69
C LEU A 89 24.73 11.46 14.12
N ALA A 90 24.91 10.14 14.26
CA ALA A 90 25.06 9.47 15.55
C ALA A 90 26.30 9.99 16.32
N ARG A 91 26.30 9.94 17.66
CA ARG A 91 27.49 10.36 18.46
C ARG A 91 28.71 9.48 18.11
N GLY A 92 29.90 10.09 18.09
CA GLY A 92 31.16 9.40 17.79
C GLY A 92 31.41 9.10 16.31
N THR A 93 30.49 9.45 15.40
CA THR A 93 30.79 9.47 13.96
C THR A 93 31.41 10.82 13.58
N THR A 94 32.70 10.82 13.27
CA THR A 94 33.37 11.98 12.65
C THR A 94 32.90 12.15 11.21
N GLY A 95 32.88 13.40 10.72
CA GLY A 95 32.34 13.82 9.43
C GLY A 95 33.09 13.30 8.20
N GLY A 96 33.20 11.98 8.04
CA GLY A 96 33.76 11.30 6.88
C GLY A 96 32.80 11.26 5.69
N GLY A 97 32.29 12.41 5.26
CA GLY A 97 31.42 12.55 4.09
C GLY A 97 29.97 12.06 4.26
N ILE A 98 29.59 11.45 5.39
CA ILE A 98 28.23 10.95 5.64
C ILE A 98 27.18 12.08 5.58
N GLY A 99 27.48 13.23 6.20
CA GLY A 99 26.59 14.39 6.18
C GLY A 99 26.35 14.92 4.76
N GLY A 100 27.42 15.02 3.96
CA GLY A 100 27.33 15.37 2.54
C GLY A 100 26.49 14.36 1.76
N ALA A 101 26.78 13.07 1.89
CA ALA A 101 26.03 12.01 1.22
C ALA A 101 24.53 11.97 1.61
N LEU A 102 24.20 12.26 2.88
CA LEU A 102 22.81 12.40 3.32
C LEU A 102 22.15 13.62 2.69
N TYR A 103 22.82 14.78 2.66
CA TYR A 103 22.27 15.99 2.07
C TYR A 103 22.13 15.88 0.55
N ASP A 104 23.10 15.29 -0.15
CA ASP A 104 23.00 14.93 -1.57
C ASP A 104 21.77 14.06 -1.84
N ARG A 105 21.52 13.07 -0.96
CA ARG A 105 20.33 12.23 -1.08
C ARG A 105 19.04 13.01 -0.82
N VAL A 106 19.03 13.94 0.12
CA VAL A 106 17.88 14.84 0.37
C VAL A 106 17.59 15.68 -0.87
N ARG A 107 18.60 16.32 -1.47
CA ARG A 107 18.47 17.12 -2.69
C ARG A 107 17.98 16.28 -3.87
N GLY A 108 18.56 15.09 -4.06
CA GLY A 108 18.13 14.14 -5.09
C GLY A 108 16.69 13.69 -4.91
N GLU A 109 16.25 13.45 -3.68
CA GLU A 109 14.85 13.06 -3.40
C GLU A 109 13.88 14.23 -3.60
N ALA A 110 14.25 15.45 -3.20
CA ALA A 110 13.45 16.65 -3.46
C ALA A 110 13.30 16.91 -4.97
N ALA A 111 14.38 16.77 -5.74
CA ALA A 111 14.34 16.89 -7.20
C ALA A 111 13.49 15.78 -7.85
N ALA A 112 13.58 14.53 -7.37
CA ALA A 112 12.76 13.42 -7.86
C ALA A 112 11.26 13.58 -7.56
N LEU A 113 10.92 14.36 -6.54
CA LEU A 113 9.55 14.77 -6.22
C LEU A 113 9.10 16.01 -7.01
N GLU A 114 9.92 16.49 -7.95
CA GLU A 114 9.65 17.67 -8.77
C GLU A 114 9.47 18.96 -7.93
N ALA A 115 10.09 19.01 -6.75
CA ALA A 115 10.03 20.18 -5.89
C ALA A 115 10.70 21.39 -6.56
N LYS A 116 10.10 22.57 -6.42
CA LYS A 116 10.63 23.86 -6.93
C LYS A 116 11.71 24.47 -6.02
N GLY A 117 11.97 23.83 -4.88
CA GLY A 117 12.98 24.25 -3.93
C GLY A 117 12.95 23.43 -2.64
N LEU A 118 14.09 23.41 -1.96
CA LEU A 118 14.26 22.81 -0.65
C LEU A 118 14.47 23.94 0.38
N TYR A 119 13.69 23.90 1.45
CA TYR A 119 13.69 24.90 2.52
C TYR A 119 14.07 24.25 3.85
N PHE A 120 14.71 24.98 4.75
CA PHE A 120 14.96 24.54 6.12
C PHE A 120 15.41 25.70 6.99
N GLU A 121 15.33 25.53 8.31
CA GLU A 121 15.80 26.54 9.26
C GLU A 121 17.25 26.32 9.67
N SER A 122 17.99 27.42 9.80
CA SER A 122 19.32 27.44 10.39
C SER A 122 19.47 28.63 11.32
N LEU A 123 19.96 28.39 12.53
CA LEU A 123 20.18 29.45 13.50
C LEU A 123 21.23 30.46 13.00
N PRO A 124 21.17 31.73 13.42
CA PRO A 124 22.07 32.79 12.95
C PRO A 124 23.55 32.52 13.24
N ASP A 125 24.41 33.07 12.37
CA ASP A 125 25.87 32.96 12.42
C ASP A 125 26.59 34.26 12.85
N ASP A 126 25.82 35.25 13.29
CA ASP A 126 26.30 36.51 13.85
C ASP A 126 26.11 36.58 15.38
N PRO A 127 27.04 37.24 16.11
CA PRO A 127 26.98 37.32 17.57
C PRO A 127 25.84 38.19 18.10
N GLN A 128 25.30 39.11 17.30
CA GLN A 128 24.24 40.03 17.74
C GLN A 128 22.91 39.27 17.88
N SER A 129 22.62 38.40 16.93
CA SER A 129 21.41 37.60 16.91
C SER A 129 21.52 36.34 17.78
N CYS A 130 22.73 35.73 17.87
CA CYS A 130 22.96 34.54 18.68
C CYS A 130 24.16 34.71 19.64
N PRO A 131 23.91 35.02 20.94
CA PRO A 131 24.97 35.43 21.86
C PRO A 131 25.81 34.26 22.42
N ASP A 132 25.32 33.01 22.39
CA ASP A 132 26.07 31.84 22.88
C ASP A 132 27.23 31.48 21.93
N PRO A 133 28.51 31.59 22.37
CA PRO A 133 29.67 31.36 21.50
C PRO A 133 29.80 29.91 20.99
N THR A 134 29.32 28.94 21.77
CA THR A 134 29.38 27.50 21.41
C THR A 134 28.37 27.20 20.32
N ILE A 135 27.14 27.70 20.47
CA ILE A 135 26.07 27.56 19.46
C ILE A 135 26.47 28.32 18.20
N LEU A 136 27.00 29.54 18.33
CA LEU A 136 27.45 30.36 17.21
C LEU A 136 28.50 29.65 16.34
N ARG A 137 29.49 28.98 16.96
CA ARG A 137 30.50 28.21 16.23
C ARG A 137 29.86 27.05 15.43
N GLN A 138 28.86 26.38 16.00
CA GLN A 138 28.14 25.30 15.32
C GLN A 138 27.30 25.83 14.15
N ASN A 139 26.61 26.96 14.32
CA ASN A 139 25.79 27.59 13.29
C ASN A 139 26.63 28.01 12.07
N ARG A 140 27.79 28.63 12.32
CA ARG A 140 28.77 28.97 11.27
C ARG A 140 29.21 27.74 10.47
N SER A 141 29.45 26.63 11.16
CA SER A 141 29.82 25.37 10.49
C SER A 141 28.66 24.79 9.66
N ARG A 142 27.42 24.88 10.14
CA ARG A 142 26.22 24.41 9.42
C ARG A 142 25.96 25.23 8.16
N LEU A 143 25.96 26.56 8.27
CA LEU A 143 25.76 27.45 7.13
C LEU A 143 26.89 27.32 6.12
N ARG A 144 28.15 27.18 6.55
CA ARG A 144 29.27 26.86 5.63
C ARG A 144 29.04 25.55 4.87
N PHE A 145 28.51 24.52 5.53
CA PHE A 145 28.19 23.25 4.87
C PHE A 145 27.11 23.42 3.80
N TYR A 146 26.01 24.12 4.11
CA TYR A 146 24.93 24.35 3.16
C TYR A 146 25.32 25.29 2.00
N GLU A 147 26.16 26.30 2.26
CA GLU A 147 26.68 27.18 1.22
C GLU A 147 27.55 26.44 0.18
N HIS A 148 28.18 25.31 0.53
CA HIS A 148 28.87 24.47 -0.47
C HIS A 148 27.91 23.88 -1.51
N TYR A 149 26.62 23.79 -1.20
CA TYR A 149 25.58 23.33 -2.12
C TYR A 149 24.79 24.48 -2.75
N GLY A 150 25.18 25.73 -2.47
CA GLY A 150 24.50 26.94 -2.97
C GLY A 150 23.24 27.32 -2.19
N ALA A 151 22.92 26.58 -1.12
CA ALA A 151 21.81 26.89 -0.23
C ALA A 151 22.14 28.12 0.64
N ARG A 152 21.22 29.09 0.67
CA ARG A 152 21.48 30.42 1.26
C ARG A 152 20.30 30.93 2.09
N PRO A 153 20.55 31.64 3.21
CA PRO A 153 19.51 32.34 3.95
C PRO A 153 18.72 33.32 3.06
N ILE A 154 17.40 33.30 3.18
CA ILE A 154 16.54 34.35 2.67
C ILE A 154 16.66 35.55 3.61
N ILE A 155 16.80 36.76 3.05
CA ILE A 155 16.99 38.00 3.82
C ILE A 155 15.97 39.05 3.44
N ASN A 156 15.93 40.16 4.19
CA ASN A 156 14.95 41.24 4.06
C ASN A 156 13.50 40.78 4.30
N THR A 157 13.32 39.88 5.27
CA THR A 157 12.00 39.39 5.68
C THR A 157 11.82 39.56 7.18
N ALA A 158 10.61 39.40 7.67
CA ALA A 158 10.32 39.37 9.09
C ALA A 158 10.46 37.95 9.68
N TYR A 159 10.97 36.96 8.92
CA TYR A 159 11.09 35.58 9.39
C TYR A 159 12.03 35.46 10.60
N GLU A 160 13.06 36.30 10.67
CA GLU A 160 13.98 36.34 11.82
C GLU A 160 13.46 37.15 13.01
N THR A 161 12.21 37.66 12.97
CA THR A 161 11.65 38.38 14.11
C THR A 161 11.15 37.42 15.18
N PRO A 162 11.32 37.72 16.49
CA PRO A 162 10.83 36.85 17.56
C PRO A 162 9.33 36.60 17.45
N VAL A 163 8.90 35.36 17.69
CA VAL A 163 7.46 35.01 17.79
C VAL A 163 6.95 35.50 19.14
N HIS A 164 7.71 35.24 20.21
CA HIS A 164 7.47 35.75 21.54
C HIS A 164 8.58 36.75 21.95
N PRO A 165 8.26 37.84 22.67
CA PRO A 165 9.22 38.93 22.96
C PRO A 165 10.49 38.52 23.72
N GLN A 166 10.50 37.38 24.39
CA GLN A 166 11.62 36.88 25.20
C GLN A 166 12.59 36.00 24.40
N GLU A 167 12.26 35.70 23.14
CA GLU A 167 13.06 34.80 22.32
C GLU A 167 14.25 35.52 21.68
N THR A 168 15.36 34.81 21.61
CA THR A 168 16.62 35.27 21.01
C THR A 168 17.14 34.18 20.08
N CYS A 169 18.06 34.52 19.16
CA CYS A 169 18.62 33.57 18.19
C CYS A 169 17.55 32.95 17.26
N MET A 170 16.64 33.77 16.73
CA MET A 170 15.62 33.35 15.77
C MET A 170 16.25 32.80 14.47
N PRO A 171 15.77 31.68 13.91
CA PRO A 171 16.38 31.05 12.76
C PRO A 171 16.18 31.84 11.46
N HIS A 172 17.14 31.72 10.55
CA HIS A 172 16.95 32.05 9.15
C HIS A 172 16.21 30.92 8.42
N LEU A 173 15.31 31.30 7.51
CA LEU A 173 14.82 30.38 6.49
C LEU A 173 15.85 30.29 5.36
N VAL A 174 16.42 29.10 5.17
CA VAL A 174 17.41 28.81 4.13
C VAL A 174 16.71 28.22 2.91
N TYR A 175 17.14 28.63 1.72
CA TYR A 175 16.63 28.16 0.43
C TYR A 175 17.75 27.51 -0.39
N ASP A 176 17.51 26.29 -0.85
CA ASP A 176 18.29 25.55 -1.84
C ASP A 176 17.45 25.41 -3.12
N ALA A 177 18.00 25.93 -4.23
CA ALA A 177 17.33 25.97 -5.52
C ALA A 177 17.26 24.61 -6.22
N LEU A 178 17.96 23.58 -5.74
CA LEU A 178 18.05 22.27 -6.40
C LEU A 178 18.49 22.38 -7.88
N ASP A 179 19.45 23.28 -8.14
CA ASP A 179 20.04 23.62 -9.44
C ASP A 179 19.13 24.26 -10.46
N ARG A 180 17.95 24.68 -10.01
CA ARG A 180 17.06 25.43 -10.87
C ARG A 180 17.68 26.80 -11.17
N PRO A 181 17.74 27.20 -12.46
CA PRO A 181 18.27 28.51 -12.84
C PRO A 181 17.26 29.63 -12.55
N GLU A 182 15.99 29.29 -12.33
CA GLU A 182 14.95 30.30 -12.09
C GLU A 182 15.09 30.92 -10.69
N PRO A 183 15.02 32.25 -10.57
CA PRO A 183 15.08 32.90 -9.28
C PRO A 183 13.79 32.69 -8.48
N LEU A 184 13.89 32.71 -7.15
CA LEU A 184 12.76 32.53 -6.24
C LEU A 184 11.81 33.73 -6.31
N ARG A 185 10.60 33.51 -6.84
CA ARG A 185 9.56 34.55 -6.94
C ARG A 185 8.83 34.74 -5.61
N PRO A 186 8.49 35.99 -5.22
CA PRO A 186 7.83 36.27 -3.94
C PRO A 186 6.46 35.62 -3.82
N ALA A 187 5.68 35.55 -4.91
CA ALA A 187 4.37 34.89 -4.90
C ALA A 187 4.45 33.40 -4.53
N PHE A 188 5.52 32.71 -4.95
CA PHE A 188 5.76 31.32 -4.57
C PHE A 188 6.27 31.21 -3.13
N ALA A 189 7.27 32.02 -2.77
CA ALA A 189 7.84 32.04 -1.42
C ALA A 189 6.78 32.31 -0.35
N ARG A 190 5.84 33.24 -0.58
CA ARG A 190 4.72 33.52 0.34
C ARG A 190 3.84 32.30 0.59
N LYS A 191 3.54 31.50 -0.44
CA LYS A 191 2.76 30.25 -0.29
C LYS A 191 3.51 29.22 0.54
N VAL A 192 4.82 29.05 0.26
CA VAL A 192 5.69 28.11 0.98
C VAL A 192 5.79 28.49 2.46
N VAL A 193 6.12 29.76 2.74
CA VAL A 193 6.31 30.27 4.11
C VAL A 193 5.02 30.17 4.91
N ARG A 194 3.89 30.57 4.32
CA ARG A 194 2.58 30.41 4.95
C ARG A 194 2.32 28.94 5.30
N ALA A 195 2.54 28.02 4.36
CA ALA A 195 2.34 26.60 4.59
C ALA A 195 3.26 26.04 5.68
N ILE A 196 4.52 26.47 5.77
CA ILE A 196 5.44 26.08 6.85
C ILE A 196 4.88 26.56 8.20
N LEU A 197 4.60 27.85 8.34
CA LEU A 197 4.18 28.43 9.62
C LEU A 197 2.80 27.92 10.08
N GLU A 198 1.81 27.84 9.19
CA GLU A 198 0.45 27.42 9.54
C GLU A 198 0.29 25.91 9.76
N ARG A 199 1.18 25.08 9.23
CA ARG A 199 1.02 23.62 9.27
C ARG A 199 2.06 22.92 10.14
N LYS A 200 3.33 23.32 10.04
CA LYS A 200 4.41 22.76 10.87
C LYS A 200 4.45 23.43 12.23
N TYR A 201 4.31 24.75 12.27
CA TYR A 201 4.40 25.56 13.49
C TYR A 201 3.03 26.08 13.96
N ALA A 202 1.95 25.37 13.62
CA ALA A 202 0.56 25.80 13.89
C ALA A 202 0.29 26.12 15.38
N GLU A 203 0.90 25.36 16.29
CA GLU A 203 0.73 25.51 17.74
C GLU A 203 1.63 26.62 18.34
N TYR A 204 2.65 27.05 17.59
CA TYR A 204 3.67 28.01 18.03
C TYR A 204 3.49 29.40 17.41
N CYS A 205 3.11 29.48 16.13
CA CYS A 205 2.97 30.74 15.41
C CYS A 205 1.51 31.22 15.38
N PRO A 206 1.17 32.36 16.02
CA PRO A 206 -0.17 32.93 15.93
C PRO A 206 -0.45 33.49 14.51
N PRO A 207 -1.72 33.56 14.07
CA PRO A 207 -2.07 34.03 12.72
C PRO A 207 -1.49 35.41 12.36
N GLU A 208 -1.43 36.33 13.31
CA GLU A 208 -0.86 37.68 13.12
C GLU A 208 0.64 37.64 12.77
N TYR A 209 1.39 36.74 13.41
CA TYR A 209 2.80 36.53 13.10
C TYR A 209 2.96 35.97 11.68
N VAL A 210 2.14 34.99 11.31
CA VAL A 210 2.14 34.42 9.95
C VAL A 210 1.93 35.51 8.90
N ASP A 211 0.92 36.36 9.07
CA ASP A 211 0.61 37.42 8.11
C ASP A 211 1.69 38.50 8.05
N LYS A 212 2.29 38.86 9.19
CA LYS A 212 3.46 39.75 9.25
C LYS A 212 4.64 39.18 8.45
N VAL A 213 4.99 37.90 8.68
CA VAL A 213 6.09 37.26 7.97
C VAL A 213 5.79 37.14 6.48
N VAL A 214 4.61 36.63 6.10
CA VAL A 214 4.24 36.43 4.69
C VAL A 214 4.20 37.76 3.93
N SER A 215 3.69 38.83 4.53
CA SER A 215 3.64 40.17 3.90
C SER A 215 5.00 40.87 3.78
N SER A 216 6.02 40.38 4.49
CA SER A 216 7.40 40.91 4.40
C SER A 216 8.15 40.47 3.13
N PHE A 217 7.71 39.40 2.44
CA PHE A 217 8.33 38.91 1.20
C PHE A 217 7.96 39.80 0.00
N ARG A 218 8.60 40.97 -0.09
CA ARG A 218 8.30 42.04 -1.07
C ARG A 218 9.23 42.07 -2.28
N ASP A 219 10.48 41.65 -2.10
CA ASP A 219 11.49 41.67 -3.18
C ASP A 219 11.14 40.69 -4.31
N ASP A 220 11.31 41.11 -5.57
CA ASP A 220 11.19 40.27 -6.77
C ASP A 220 12.45 40.40 -7.65
N PRO A 221 13.33 39.38 -7.71
CA PRO A 221 13.24 38.12 -6.97
C PRO A 221 13.49 38.27 -5.47
N VAL A 222 13.06 37.27 -4.69
CA VAL A 222 13.35 37.19 -3.25
C VAL A 222 14.86 37.21 -3.04
N ARG A 223 15.33 38.08 -2.12
CA ARG A 223 16.77 38.25 -1.87
C ARG A 223 17.33 37.12 -1.02
N LEU A 224 18.45 36.58 -1.48
CA LEU A 224 19.26 35.61 -0.75
C LEU A 224 20.52 36.30 -0.26
N ARG A 225 20.98 35.93 0.94
CA ARG A 225 22.24 36.41 1.49
C ARG A 225 23.40 36.05 0.55
N PRO A 226 24.37 36.95 0.31
CA PRO A 226 25.60 36.59 -0.38
C PRO A 226 26.33 35.43 0.32
N LEU A 227 27.06 34.63 -0.45
CA LEU A 227 27.91 33.58 0.10
C LEU A 227 28.95 34.19 1.03
N ARG A 228 29.09 33.64 2.23
CA ARG A 228 29.99 34.17 3.27
C ARG A 228 31.21 33.28 3.49
N TYR A 229 31.04 31.98 3.30
CA TYR A 229 32.04 30.97 3.68
C TYR A 229 32.64 30.23 2.50
N VAL A 230 31.99 30.25 1.35
CA VAL A 230 32.39 29.51 0.14
C VAL A 230 32.48 30.48 -1.02
N LYS A 231 33.51 30.34 -1.86
CA LYS A 231 33.62 31.11 -3.09
C LYS A 231 32.60 30.57 -4.12
N PRO A 232 32.01 31.41 -4.99
CA PRO A 232 31.02 30.97 -5.98
C PRO A 232 31.47 29.78 -6.83
N GLU A 233 32.76 29.69 -7.16
CA GLU A 233 33.33 28.64 -8.02
C GLU A 233 33.46 27.29 -7.31
N ALA A 234 33.44 27.27 -5.97
CA ALA A 234 33.54 26.06 -5.16
C ALA A 234 32.17 25.45 -4.81
N VAL A 235 31.07 26.06 -5.30
CA VAL A 235 29.71 25.58 -5.06
C VAL A 235 29.43 24.34 -5.91
N GLN A 236 29.13 23.24 -5.23
CA GLN A 236 28.65 21.99 -5.82
C GLN A 236 27.13 22.08 -5.95
N SER A 237 26.66 22.79 -6.98
CA SER A 237 25.23 22.84 -7.28
C SER A 237 24.76 21.46 -7.75
N VAL A 238 25.42 20.82 -8.71
CA VAL A 238 24.96 19.57 -9.37
C VAL A 238 24.26 18.55 -8.45
N VAL A 239 22.93 18.48 -8.55
CA VAL A 239 22.07 17.46 -7.98
C VAL A 239 22.28 16.22 -8.84
N ALA A 240 23.03 15.27 -8.30
CA ALA A 240 23.22 13.99 -8.96
C ALA A 240 21.85 13.36 -9.24
N ASN A 241 21.51 13.24 -10.52
CA ASN A 241 20.27 12.63 -10.99
C ASN A 241 20.34 11.09 -10.87
N ARG A 242 20.70 10.61 -9.68
CA ARG A 242 20.62 9.20 -9.32
C ARG A 242 19.21 8.99 -8.81
N LEU A 243 18.31 8.72 -9.76
CA LEU A 243 16.98 8.19 -9.53
C LEU A 243 16.95 7.32 -8.25
N THR A 244 15.99 7.63 -7.37
CA THR A 244 15.03 6.69 -6.74
C THR A 244 15.47 5.23 -6.67
N GLU A 245 15.30 4.62 -5.49
CA GLU A 245 15.60 3.21 -5.23
C GLU A 245 15.27 2.30 -6.42
N GLN A 246 16.31 1.84 -7.15
CA GLN A 246 16.16 1.00 -8.33
C GLN A 246 15.51 -0.34 -7.95
N VAL A 247 14.74 -0.89 -8.89
CA VAL A 247 14.15 -2.22 -8.77
C VAL A 247 15.27 -3.25 -8.67
N ALA A 248 15.28 -4.07 -7.62
CA ALA A 248 16.19 -5.22 -7.59
C ALA A 248 15.77 -6.23 -8.65
N LEU A 249 16.63 -6.50 -9.62
CA LEU A 249 16.41 -7.52 -10.65
C LEU A 249 17.23 -8.76 -10.30
N ILE A 250 16.56 -9.87 -10.05
CA ILE A 250 17.20 -11.16 -9.83
C ILE A 250 16.87 -12.04 -11.04
N VAL A 251 17.90 -12.41 -11.79
CA VAL A 251 17.79 -13.22 -13.00
C VAL A 251 18.12 -14.66 -12.67
N ASN A 252 17.29 -15.61 -13.11
CA ASN A 252 17.63 -17.02 -13.03
C ASN A 252 18.82 -17.35 -13.94
N ASP A 253 20.02 -17.39 -13.38
CA ASP A 253 21.28 -17.70 -14.08
C ASP A 253 21.43 -19.18 -14.53
N LYS A 254 20.46 -20.03 -14.21
CA LYS A 254 20.35 -21.42 -14.71
C LYS A 254 19.05 -21.64 -15.47
N HIS A 255 18.47 -20.59 -16.04
CA HIS A 255 17.21 -20.75 -16.77
C HIS A 255 17.39 -21.48 -18.10
N ASP A 256 18.55 -21.32 -18.75
CA ASP A 256 18.85 -21.70 -20.12
C ASP A 256 19.08 -23.21 -20.30
N ILE A 257 19.56 -23.90 -19.25
CA ILE A 257 19.79 -25.35 -19.28
C ILE A 257 18.52 -26.16 -19.57
N HIS A 258 17.33 -25.64 -19.23
CA HIS A 258 16.07 -26.29 -19.56
C HIS A 258 15.58 -25.82 -20.94
N HIS A 259 15.98 -26.48 -22.02
CA HIS A 259 15.60 -26.11 -23.38
C HIS A 259 14.96 -27.30 -24.11
N VAL A 260 13.69 -27.15 -24.46
CA VAL A 260 12.93 -28.14 -25.24
C VAL A 260 12.83 -27.65 -26.68
N HIS A 261 13.32 -28.45 -27.63
CA HIS A 261 13.39 -28.10 -29.07
C HIS A 261 12.19 -28.60 -29.89
N GLU A 262 11.13 -29.05 -29.22
CA GLU A 262 9.97 -29.64 -29.88
C GLU A 262 9.03 -28.59 -30.46
N ARG A 263 8.43 -28.92 -31.61
CA ARG A 263 7.52 -28.01 -32.31
C ARG A 263 6.26 -27.77 -31.47
N GLY A 264 5.97 -26.50 -31.17
CA GLY A 264 4.81 -26.10 -30.38
C GLY A 264 5.11 -25.82 -28.90
N TYR A 265 6.30 -26.15 -28.40
CA TYR A 265 6.71 -25.74 -27.06
C TYR A 265 7.11 -24.27 -27.05
N VAL A 266 6.34 -23.45 -26.34
CA VAL A 266 6.47 -21.98 -26.36
C VAL A 266 7.38 -21.43 -25.25
N GLU A 267 7.58 -22.18 -24.17
CA GLU A 267 8.37 -21.79 -23.02
C GLU A 267 9.88 -21.94 -23.32
N ALA A 268 10.52 -20.91 -23.89
CA ALA A 268 11.89 -21.02 -24.41
C ALA A 268 12.89 -20.05 -23.71
N PRO A 269 14.20 -20.40 -23.65
CA PRO A 269 15.22 -19.56 -23.00
C PRO A 269 15.29 -18.12 -23.56
N VAL A 270 14.98 -17.94 -24.84
CA VAL A 270 14.96 -16.63 -25.52
C VAL A 270 14.04 -15.61 -24.85
N ARG A 271 13.03 -16.06 -24.08
CA ARG A 271 12.13 -15.17 -23.31
C ARG A 271 12.92 -14.29 -22.34
N VAL A 272 13.76 -14.90 -21.50
CA VAL A 272 14.56 -14.17 -20.50
C VAL A 272 15.52 -13.19 -21.18
N LYS A 273 16.21 -13.62 -22.25
CA LYS A 273 17.10 -12.74 -23.03
C LYS A 273 16.34 -11.54 -23.61
N SER A 274 15.16 -11.76 -24.17
CA SER A 274 14.33 -10.70 -24.77
C SER A 274 13.83 -9.70 -23.73
N ILE A 275 13.50 -10.15 -22.51
CA ILE A 275 13.16 -9.27 -21.39
C ILE A 275 14.39 -8.44 -21.00
N LEU A 276 15.53 -9.09 -20.73
CA LEU A 276 16.75 -8.42 -20.31
C LEU A 276 17.17 -7.31 -21.28
N SER A 277 17.22 -7.62 -22.58
CA SER A 277 17.57 -6.63 -23.60
C SER A 277 16.61 -5.43 -23.66
N ALA A 278 15.34 -5.61 -23.30
CA ALA A 278 14.39 -4.50 -23.22
C ALA A 278 14.51 -3.68 -21.92
N LEU A 279 15.04 -4.26 -20.85
CA LEU A 279 15.27 -3.58 -19.57
C LEU A 279 16.64 -2.89 -19.48
N GLU A 280 17.61 -3.36 -20.26
CA GLU A 280 18.95 -2.77 -20.39
C GLU A 280 18.89 -1.29 -20.81
N GLY A 281 19.77 -0.48 -20.24
CA GLY A 281 19.83 0.96 -20.53
C GLY A 281 18.70 1.82 -19.94
N SER A 282 17.66 1.22 -19.36
CA SER A 282 16.54 1.96 -18.76
C SER A 282 16.89 2.75 -17.49
N GLY A 283 17.97 2.36 -16.81
CA GLY A 283 18.35 2.92 -15.50
C GLY A 283 17.41 2.57 -14.33
N MET A 284 16.36 1.76 -14.56
CA MET A 284 15.36 1.41 -13.54
C MET A 284 15.77 0.26 -12.61
N PHE A 285 16.74 -0.58 -13.02
CA PHE A 285 17.05 -1.84 -12.35
C PHE A 285 18.50 -1.90 -11.84
N THR A 286 18.68 -2.55 -10.70
CA THR A 286 19.98 -3.04 -10.24
C THR A 286 19.97 -4.57 -10.23
N ILE A 287 20.88 -5.21 -10.98
CA ILE A 287 21.00 -6.68 -10.94
C ILE A 287 21.56 -7.12 -9.58
N SER A 288 20.91 -8.10 -8.97
CA SER A 288 21.32 -8.75 -7.72
C SER A 288 21.52 -10.24 -7.93
N GLN A 289 22.59 -10.80 -7.38
CA GLN A 289 22.94 -12.20 -7.58
C GLN A 289 22.02 -13.13 -6.79
N PRO A 290 21.56 -14.27 -7.36
CA PRO A 290 20.71 -15.20 -6.64
C PRO A 290 21.51 -15.98 -5.59
N ARG A 291 20.94 -16.12 -4.37
CA ARG A 291 21.55 -16.88 -3.27
C ARG A 291 20.80 -18.20 -3.12
N ALA A 292 21.51 -19.24 -2.68
CA ALA A 292 20.88 -20.53 -2.41
C ALA A 292 20.04 -20.48 -1.12
N PHE A 293 18.87 -21.12 -1.14
CA PHE A 293 18.02 -21.32 0.02
C PHE A 293 17.89 -22.81 0.38
N SER A 294 17.44 -23.10 1.60
CA SER A 294 17.13 -24.47 2.01
C SER A 294 15.88 -24.99 1.29
N GLU A 295 15.86 -26.27 0.93
CA GLU A 295 14.70 -26.94 0.31
C GLU A 295 13.43 -26.87 1.18
N LYS A 296 13.57 -26.64 2.49
CA LYS A 296 12.44 -26.47 3.41
C LYS A 296 11.42 -25.42 2.97
N TYR A 297 11.85 -24.42 2.20
CA TYR A 297 10.93 -23.39 1.69
C TYR A 297 10.06 -23.91 0.54
N ILE A 298 10.55 -24.88 -0.22
CA ILE A 298 9.77 -25.57 -1.26
C ILE A 298 8.79 -26.52 -0.59
N THR A 299 9.27 -27.34 0.35
CA THR A 299 8.42 -28.31 1.06
C THR A 299 7.45 -27.68 2.07
N ALA A 300 7.57 -26.37 2.34
CA ALA A 300 6.56 -25.62 3.08
C ALA A 300 5.28 -25.33 2.24
N VAL A 301 5.36 -25.50 0.92
CA VAL A 301 4.24 -25.31 -0.02
C VAL A 301 3.91 -26.63 -0.70
N HIS A 302 4.91 -27.27 -1.30
CA HIS A 302 4.79 -28.52 -2.04
C HIS A 302 4.93 -29.74 -1.14
N ASP A 303 4.20 -30.79 -1.45
CA ASP A 303 4.31 -32.07 -0.77
C ASP A 303 5.70 -32.67 -1.02
N ALA A 304 6.29 -33.30 0.00
CA ALA A 304 7.65 -33.82 -0.07
C ALA A 304 7.78 -34.90 -1.16
N ASP A 305 6.71 -35.65 -1.40
CA ASP A 305 6.67 -36.69 -2.43
C ASP A 305 6.80 -36.13 -3.84
N LEU A 306 6.16 -34.99 -4.15
CA LEU A 306 6.32 -34.30 -5.44
C LEU A 306 7.76 -33.80 -5.63
N VAL A 307 8.33 -33.16 -4.60
CA VAL A 307 9.70 -32.62 -4.65
C VAL A 307 10.71 -33.76 -4.87
N ASN A 308 10.56 -34.85 -4.11
CA ASN A 308 11.39 -36.04 -4.24
C ASN A 308 11.24 -36.72 -5.60
N TYR A 309 10.01 -36.79 -6.12
CA TYR A 309 9.74 -37.33 -7.44
C TYR A 309 10.44 -36.51 -8.53
N LEU A 310 10.23 -35.19 -8.59
CA LEU A 310 10.86 -34.32 -9.59
C LEU A 310 12.39 -34.42 -9.54
N ARG A 311 12.97 -34.39 -8.33
CA ARG A 311 14.42 -34.53 -8.13
C ARG A 311 14.95 -35.85 -8.70
N ARG A 312 14.30 -36.97 -8.36
CA ARG A 312 14.70 -38.31 -8.81
C ARG A 312 14.48 -38.49 -10.31
N ALA A 313 13.28 -38.18 -10.80
CA ALA A 313 12.91 -38.33 -12.20
C ALA A 313 13.85 -37.52 -13.10
N CYS A 314 14.18 -36.27 -12.74
CA CYS A 314 15.16 -35.49 -13.49
C CYS A 314 16.56 -36.12 -13.47
N ALA A 315 17.03 -36.58 -12.30
CA ALA A 315 18.37 -37.19 -12.20
C ALA A 315 18.52 -38.46 -13.06
N GLU A 316 17.46 -39.26 -13.13
CA GLU A 316 17.38 -40.52 -13.88
C GLU A 316 17.13 -40.33 -15.38
N MET A 317 16.60 -39.17 -15.81
CA MET A 317 16.37 -38.90 -17.24
C MET A 317 17.68 -38.82 -18.05
N PRO A 318 17.78 -39.54 -19.17
CA PRO A 318 18.90 -39.41 -20.09
C PRO A 318 19.00 -37.99 -20.68
N GLU A 319 20.22 -37.60 -21.04
CA GLU A 319 20.47 -36.31 -21.70
C GLU A 319 19.73 -36.23 -23.06
N GLY A 320 19.16 -35.07 -23.35
CA GLY A 320 18.39 -34.84 -24.59
C GLY A 320 17.06 -35.60 -24.69
N LYS A 321 16.62 -36.29 -23.62
CA LYS A 321 15.32 -36.96 -23.56
C LYS A 321 14.36 -36.22 -22.64
N SER A 322 13.08 -36.26 -23.01
CA SER A 322 11.96 -35.72 -22.24
C SER A 322 10.95 -36.82 -21.99
N LEU A 323 10.37 -36.83 -20.79
CA LEU A 323 9.23 -37.66 -20.41
C LEU A 323 7.97 -36.82 -20.42
N TYR A 324 6.95 -37.24 -21.18
CA TYR A 324 5.64 -36.60 -21.23
C TYR A 324 4.59 -37.44 -20.50
N PRO A 325 3.80 -36.83 -19.60
CA PRO A 325 2.65 -37.49 -18.98
C PRO A 325 1.56 -37.80 -20.02
N TYR A 326 0.95 -38.98 -19.90
CA TYR A 326 -0.16 -39.38 -20.80
C TYR A 326 -1.29 -40.16 -20.11
N ILE A 327 -1.11 -40.63 -18.86
CA ILE A 327 -2.14 -41.32 -18.06
C ILE A 327 -2.27 -40.61 -16.72
N PHE A 328 -3.49 -40.21 -16.37
CA PHE A 328 -3.78 -39.38 -15.18
C PHE A 328 -4.78 -40.06 -14.23
N PRO A 329 -4.54 -40.02 -12.90
CA PRO A 329 -5.46 -40.57 -11.92
C PRO A 329 -6.57 -39.55 -11.55
N ILE A 330 -7.74 -39.64 -12.18
CA ILE A 330 -8.80 -38.62 -12.03
C ILE A 330 -9.88 -38.97 -10.97
N ARG A 331 -10.34 -40.23 -10.90
CA ARG A 331 -11.61 -40.56 -10.21
C ARG A 331 -11.50 -41.24 -8.84
N ASN A 332 -10.34 -41.83 -8.50
CA ASN A 332 -10.20 -42.70 -7.34
C ASN A 332 -9.03 -42.28 -6.45
N LYS A 333 -9.06 -42.65 -5.16
CA LYS A 333 -7.86 -42.63 -4.30
C LYS A 333 -6.85 -43.65 -4.86
N THR A 334 -5.83 -43.15 -5.55
CA THR A 334 -4.85 -44.00 -6.23
C THR A 334 -3.54 -44.07 -5.47
N ARG A 335 -2.92 -45.25 -5.43
CA ARG A 335 -1.52 -45.43 -5.02
C ARG A 335 -0.60 -45.03 -6.19
N PRO A 336 0.56 -44.42 -5.93
CA PRO A 336 1.49 -44.05 -7.00
C PRO A 336 1.99 -45.31 -7.75
N PRO A 337 1.94 -45.35 -9.09
CA PRO A 337 2.42 -46.48 -9.87
C PRO A 337 3.96 -46.57 -9.86
N LYS A 338 4.51 -47.75 -10.14
CA LYS A 338 5.97 -47.95 -10.21
C LYS A 338 6.57 -47.55 -11.56
N GLU A 339 5.80 -47.69 -12.64
CA GLU A 339 6.27 -47.44 -13.99
C GLU A 339 6.51 -45.94 -14.23
N PRO A 340 7.73 -45.49 -14.59
CA PRO A 340 8.07 -44.07 -14.62
C PRO A 340 7.16 -43.22 -15.53
N SER A 341 6.79 -43.75 -16.69
CA SER A 341 5.95 -43.03 -17.65
C SER A 341 4.53 -42.80 -17.12
N VAL A 342 3.96 -43.77 -16.41
CA VAL A 342 2.65 -43.66 -15.77
C VAL A 342 2.73 -42.81 -14.49
N LEU A 343 3.85 -42.92 -13.74
CA LEU A 343 4.08 -42.14 -12.53
C LEU A 343 4.14 -40.63 -12.82
N SER A 344 4.60 -40.24 -14.00
CA SER A 344 4.63 -38.82 -14.39
C SER A 344 3.25 -38.17 -14.42
N GLY A 345 2.22 -38.88 -14.87
CA GLY A 345 0.84 -38.36 -14.85
C GLY A 345 0.16 -38.44 -13.48
N TYR A 346 0.74 -39.15 -12.50
CA TYR A 346 0.30 -39.04 -11.10
C TYR A 346 0.65 -37.67 -10.49
N TYR A 347 1.77 -37.08 -10.91
CA TYR A 347 2.27 -35.80 -10.43
C TYR A 347 2.06 -34.65 -11.43
N CYS A 348 1.38 -34.85 -12.55
CA CYS A 348 1.16 -33.81 -13.56
C CYS A 348 -0.33 -33.60 -13.81
N ILE A 349 -0.72 -32.35 -14.14
CA ILE A 349 -2.09 -32.00 -14.51
C ILE A 349 -2.31 -31.81 -16.03
N ASP A 350 -1.27 -31.98 -16.85
CA ASP A 350 -1.34 -31.85 -18.31
C ASP A 350 -0.40 -32.81 -19.06
N THR A 351 -0.50 -32.81 -20.39
CA THR A 351 0.30 -33.65 -21.29
C THR A 351 1.46 -32.93 -21.98
N PHE A 352 1.67 -31.64 -21.72
CA PHE A 352 2.59 -30.79 -22.49
C PHE A 352 3.70 -30.16 -21.65
N THR A 353 3.75 -30.45 -20.35
CA THR A 353 4.83 -30.07 -19.43
C THR A 353 5.80 -31.26 -19.26
N PRO A 354 6.93 -31.29 -19.98
CA PRO A 354 7.84 -32.43 -19.96
C PRO A 354 8.69 -32.50 -18.69
N ILE A 355 9.18 -33.69 -18.34
CA ILE A 355 10.29 -33.86 -17.40
C ILE A 355 11.56 -34.17 -18.19
N ASN A 356 12.61 -33.37 -18.00
CA ASN A 356 13.96 -33.69 -18.47
C ASN A 356 14.98 -33.42 -17.37
N ARG A 357 16.22 -33.85 -17.58
CA ARG A 357 17.29 -33.76 -16.58
C ARG A 357 17.52 -32.36 -16.01
N ASN A 358 17.22 -31.31 -16.78
CA ASN A 358 17.52 -29.93 -16.43
C ASN A 358 16.35 -29.19 -15.75
N VAL A 359 15.16 -29.79 -15.69
CA VAL A 359 13.97 -29.20 -15.04
C VAL A 359 14.23 -28.87 -13.58
N TYR A 360 14.61 -29.85 -12.76
CA TYR A 360 14.81 -29.65 -11.33
C TYR A 360 15.85 -28.57 -11.00
N PRO A 361 17.08 -28.58 -11.56
CA PRO A 361 18.06 -27.53 -11.26
C PRO A 361 17.61 -26.14 -11.74
N ALA A 362 16.93 -26.02 -12.88
CA ALA A 362 16.42 -24.73 -13.37
C ALA A 362 15.27 -24.19 -12.49
N ALA A 363 14.29 -25.04 -12.16
CA ALA A 363 13.16 -24.67 -11.31
C ALA A 363 13.62 -24.34 -9.87
N ARG A 364 14.54 -25.14 -9.31
CA ARG A 364 15.13 -24.86 -7.99
C ARG A 364 15.84 -23.51 -7.97
N ARG A 365 16.58 -23.16 -9.03
CA ARG A 365 17.23 -21.85 -9.14
C ARG A 365 16.23 -20.70 -9.32
N GLY A 366 15.09 -20.94 -9.98
CA GLY A 366 13.95 -20.01 -10.01
C GLY A 366 13.41 -19.67 -8.62
N VAL A 367 13.25 -20.69 -7.76
CA VAL A 367 12.84 -20.48 -6.36
C VAL A 367 13.89 -19.66 -5.59
N ASP A 368 15.18 -19.95 -5.77
CA ASP A 368 16.27 -19.17 -5.14
C ASP A 368 16.22 -17.70 -5.57
N CYS A 369 15.98 -17.43 -6.86
CA CYS A 369 15.84 -16.07 -7.36
C CYS A 369 14.66 -15.34 -6.73
N THR A 370 13.53 -16.02 -6.65
CA THR A 370 12.29 -15.48 -6.08
C THR A 370 12.46 -15.17 -4.59
N LEU A 371 13.08 -16.07 -3.82
CA LEU A 371 13.35 -15.84 -2.41
C LEU A 371 14.45 -14.78 -2.18
N THR A 372 15.44 -14.62 -3.07
CA THR A 372 16.36 -13.48 -3.03
C THR A 372 15.60 -12.18 -3.22
N ALA A 373 14.70 -12.11 -4.20
CA ALA A 373 13.88 -10.92 -4.46
C ALA A 373 12.97 -10.59 -3.27
N ALA A 374 12.32 -11.61 -2.66
CA ALA A 374 11.57 -11.44 -1.42
C ALA A 374 12.44 -10.94 -0.26
N ALA A 375 13.68 -11.43 -0.15
CA ALA A 375 14.63 -10.95 0.86
C ALA A 375 15.07 -9.49 0.62
N GLU A 376 15.18 -9.03 -0.63
CA GLU A 376 15.42 -7.62 -0.94
C GLU A 376 14.25 -6.72 -0.50
N ILE A 377 13.01 -7.19 -0.64
CA ILE A 377 11.82 -6.52 -0.10
C ILE A 377 11.92 -6.41 1.43
N LEU A 378 12.20 -7.52 2.13
CA LEU A 378 12.40 -7.51 3.58
C LEU A 378 13.59 -6.65 4.02
N ALA A 379 14.62 -6.52 3.17
CA ALA A 379 15.78 -5.66 3.39
C ALA A 379 15.48 -4.16 3.17
N GLY A 380 14.25 -3.84 2.74
CA GLY A 380 13.72 -2.49 2.66
C GLY A 380 13.46 -1.98 1.25
N ARG A 381 13.73 -2.76 0.19
CA ARG A 381 13.40 -2.32 -1.18
C ARG A 381 11.90 -2.28 -1.38
N ARG A 382 11.39 -1.27 -2.08
CA ARG A 382 9.97 -1.21 -2.42
C ARG A 382 9.57 -2.14 -3.55
N ILE A 383 10.43 -2.34 -4.54
CA ILE A 383 10.13 -3.22 -5.68
C ILE A 383 11.32 -4.15 -5.93
N ALA A 384 11.03 -5.43 -6.10
CA ALA A 384 11.96 -6.44 -6.57
C ALA A 384 11.29 -7.24 -7.70
N TYR A 385 12.09 -7.69 -8.67
CA TYR A 385 11.66 -8.47 -9.80
C TYR A 385 12.48 -9.75 -9.89
N ALA A 386 11.80 -10.88 -9.74
CA ALA A 386 12.35 -12.20 -10.03
C ALA A 386 12.04 -12.57 -11.48
N LEU A 387 13.04 -12.39 -12.34
CA LEU A 387 12.99 -12.82 -13.73
C LEU A 387 13.37 -14.31 -13.79
N VAL A 388 12.36 -15.14 -13.59
CA VAL A 388 12.48 -16.59 -13.47
C VAL A 388 11.95 -17.31 -14.71
N ARG A 389 12.51 -18.51 -14.92
CA ARG A 389 12.09 -19.50 -15.91
C ARG A 389 12.63 -20.85 -15.43
N PRO A 390 11.84 -21.93 -15.38
CA PRO A 390 10.41 -22.01 -15.74
C PRO A 390 9.49 -21.16 -14.85
N PRO A 391 8.24 -20.84 -15.30
CA PRO A 391 7.22 -20.17 -14.49
C PRO A 391 6.75 -21.05 -13.31
N GLY A 392 5.81 -20.56 -12.50
CA GLY A 392 5.40 -21.24 -11.27
C GLY A 392 3.90 -21.35 -10.97
N HIS A 393 3.04 -20.45 -11.46
CA HIS A 393 1.69 -20.29 -10.90
C HIS A 393 0.73 -21.48 -11.07
N HIS A 394 1.02 -22.42 -11.98
CA HIS A 394 0.25 -23.65 -12.20
C HIS A 394 0.69 -24.86 -11.36
N ALA A 395 1.84 -24.79 -10.67
CA ALA A 395 2.30 -25.86 -9.80
C ALA A 395 1.47 -25.88 -8.50
N GLU A 396 0.65 -26.91 -8.34
CA GLU A 396 -0.16 -27.21 -7.16
C GLU A 396 0.70 -27.87 -6.08
N ARG A 397 0.16 -28.05 -4.86
CA ARG A 397 0.88 -28.69 -3.75
C ARG A 397 1.40 -30.08 -4.10
N ARG A 398 0.66 -30.83 -4.93
CA ARG A 398 0.93 -32.24 -5.24
C ARG A 398 1.19 -32.51 -6.71
N ALA A 399 1.08 -31.51 -7.58
CA ALA A 399 1.24 -31.71 -9.01
C ALA A 399 1.92 -30.52 -9.69
N PHE A 400 2.68 -30.81 -10.75
CA PHE A 400 3.24 -29.82 -11.67
C PHE A 400 2.37 -29.74 -12.94
N GLY A 401 2.55 -28.69 -13.75
CA GLY A 401 1.81 -28.49 -15.00
C GLY A 401 1.86 -27.03 -15.48
N GLY A 402 1.32 -26.73 -16.65
CA GLY A 402 1.34 -25.42 -17.28
C GLY A 402 2.76 -24.85 -17.43
N PHE A 403 3.74 -25.69 -17.78
CA PHE A 403 5.17 -25.38 -17.78
C PHE A 403 5.79 -25.10 -16.40
N CYS A 404 5.02 -25.22 -15.31
CA CYS A 404 5.41 -24.89 -13.95
C CYS A 404 5.74 -26.15 -13.15
N TYR A 405 6.84 -26.13 -12.39
CA TYR A 405 7.26 -27.27 -11.55
C TYR A 405 7.29 -26.94 -10.05
N PHE A 406 7.66 -25.71 -9.71
CA PHE A 406 7.55 -25.17 -8.36
C PHE A 406 6.86 -23.81 -8.40
N ASN A 407 5.90 -23.62 -7.51
CA ASN A 407 5.16 -22.38 -7.42
C ASN A 407 5.96 -21.26 -6.77
N ASN A 408 6.63 -20.46 -7.60
CA ASN A 408 7.47 -19.34 -7.17
C ASN A 408 6.67 -18.33 -6.33
N ASN A 409 5.46 -17.94 -6.76
CA ASN A 409 4.60 -16.99 -6.03
C ASN A 409 4.20 -17.52 -4.67
N ALA A 410 3.73 -18.77 -4.59
CA ALA A 410 3.30 -19.36 -3.33
C ALA A 410 4.47 -19.56 -2.35
N ILE A 411 5.65 -19.97 -2.84
CA ILE A 411 6.85 -20.09 -1.99
C ILE A 411 7.27 -18.73 -1.44
N ALA A 412 7.24 -17.67 -2.26
CA ALA A 412 7.52 -16.32 -1.80
C ALA A 412 6.46 -15.81 -0.82
N ALA A 413 5.18 -16.08 -1.05
CA ALA A 413 4.10 -15.73 -0.14
C ALA A 413 4.30 -16.41 1.22
N GLN A 414 4.57 -17.71 1.22
CA GLN A 414 4.83 -18.48 2.44
C GLN A 414 6.04 -17.92 3.21
N TYR A 415 7.09 -17.51 2.51
CA TYR A 415 8.26 -16.86 3.11
C TYR A 415 7.94 -15.49 3.73
N LEU A 416 7.11 -14.68 3.06
CA LEU A 416 6.74 -13.33 3.51
C LEU A 416 5.65 -13.34 4.61
N CYS A 417 4.80 -14.37 4.68
CA CYS A 417 3.72 -14.48 5.67
C CYS A 417 4.21 -14.47 7.12
N ALA A 418 5.44 -14.95 7.36
CA ALA A 418 6.10 -14.84 8.67
C ALA A 418 6.30 -13.38 9.13
N HIS A 419 6.16 -12.42 8.23
CA HIS A 419 6.36 -10.99 8.47
C HIS A 419 5.10 -10.14 8.29
N GLY A 420 3.98 -10.73 7.88
CA GLY A 420 2.69 -10.05 7.72
C GLY A 420 1.84 -10.61 6.58
N ARG A 421 0.56 -10.21 6.52
CA ARG A 421 -0.38 -10.62 5.45
C ARG A 421 0.17 -10.36 4.04
N VAL A 422 -0.07 -11.28 3.12
CA VAL A 422 0.39 -11.19 1.72
C VAL A 422 -0.81 -11.22 0.79
N ALA A 423 -0.83 -10.39 -0.25
CA ALA A 423 -1.73 -10.61 -1.38
C ALA A 423 -0.93 -11.05 -2.61
N ILE A 424 -1.42 -12.06 -3.30
CA ILE A 424 -0.95 -12.47 -4.62
C ILE A 424 -1.96 -11.96 -5.63
N LEU A 425 -1.52 -11.09 -6.53
CA LEU A 425 -2.27 -10.60 -7.67
C LEU A 425 -1.70 -11.23 -8.94
N ASP A 426 -2.42 -12.17 -9.50
CA ASP A 426 -2.07 -12.82 -10.75
C ASP A 426 -2.72 -12.11 -11.93
N ILE A 427 -1.85 -11.63 -12.82
CA ILE A 427 -2.21 -10.89 -14.03
C ILE A 427 -1.74 -11.61 -15.31
N ASP A 428 -1.30 -12.86 -15.19
CA ASP A 428 -1.15 -13.78 -16.31
C ASP A 428 -2.50 -14.06 -16.99
N PHE A 429 -2.49 -14.38 -18.28
CA PHE A 429 -3.72 -14.71 -19.00
C PHE A 429 -4.42 -15.94 -18.41
N HIS A 430 -3.68 -16.89 -17.86
CA HIS A 430 -4.19 -18.14 -17.31
C HIS A 430 -4.45 -18.05 -15.81
N HIS A 431 -5.42 -18.83 -15.34
CA HIS A 431 -5.69 -18.92 -13.91
C HIS A 431 -4.51 -19.59 -13.19
N GLY A 432 -3.93 -18.91 -12.20
CA GLY A 432 -2.91 -19.45 -11.31
C GLY A 432 -3.44 -20.45 -10.28
N ASN A 433 -3.97 -21.59 -10.74
CA ASN A 433 -4.57 -22.64 -9.91
C ASN A 433 -3.64 -23.17 -8.82
N GLY A 434 -2.32 -23.20 -9.06
CA GLY A 434 -1.36 -23.69 -8.08
C GLY A 434 -1.28 -22.83 -6.82
N GLN A 435 -1.38 -21.50 -6.95
CA GLN A 435 -1.37 -20.63 -5.77
C GLN A 435 -2.73 -20.60 -5.09
N GLN A 436 -3.83 -20.75 -5.85
CA GLN A 436 -5.15 -20.98 -5.28
C GLN A 436 -5.16 -22.24 -4.40
N ASP A 437 -4.70 -23.38 -4.91
CA ASP A 437 -4.57 -24.64 -4.16
C ASP A 437 -3.68 -24.48 -2.91
N ALA A 438 -2.57 -23.76 -3.04
CA ALA A 438 -1.66 -23.51 -1.93
C ALA A 438 -2.31 -22.74 -0.76
N PHE A 439 -3.28 -21.86 -0.99
CA PHE A 439 -3.84 -21.00 0.06
C PHE A 439 -5.35 -21.10 0.23
N TYR A 440 -6.02 -22.03 -0.44
CA TYR A 440 -7.49 -22.13 -0.49
C TYR A 440 -8.19 -22.15 0.88
N ARG A 441 -7.51 -22.69 1.90
CA ARG A 441 -8.02 -22.80 3.27
C ARG A 441 -7.43 -21.79 4.27
N ARG A 442 -6.79 -20.73 3.78
CA ARG A 442 -6.03 -19.78 4.60
C ARG A 442 -6.48 -18.34 4.40
N SER A 443 -6.49 -17.55 5.47
CA SER A 443 -6.85 -16.12 5.45
C SER A 443 -5.66 -15.16 5.60
N ASP A 444 -4.45 -15.68 5.86
CA ASP A 444 -3.24 -14.86 5.96
C ASP A 444 -2.67 -14.47 4.59
N VAL A 445 -3.09 -15.18 3.52
CA VAL A 445 -2.76 -14.90 2.12
C VAL A 445 -4.04 -14.71 1.33
N LEU A 446 -4.17 -13.58 0.64
CA LEU A 446 -5.25 -13.34 -0.33
C LEU A 446 -4.76 -13.70 -1.73
N THR A 447 -5.42 -14.63 -2.41
CA THR A 447 -5.17 -14.96 -3.81
C THR A 447 -6.21 -14.28 -4.70
N ILE A 448 -5.73 -13.54 -5.70
CA ILE A 448 -6.58 -12.92 -6.73
C ILE A 448 -6.01 -13.25 -8.09
N SER A 449 -6.85 -13.68 -9.03
CA SER A 449 -6.41 -13.94 -10.40
C SER A 449 -7.39 -13.35 -11.42
N ILE A 450 -6.85 -12.63 -12.40
CA ILE A 450 -7.61 -12.08 -13.55
C ILE A 450 -7.18 -12.85 -14.79
N HIS A 451 -8.05 -13.70 -15.32
CA HIS A 451 -7.68 -14.68 -16.34
C HIS A 451 -8.79 -14.89 -17.37
N GLY A 452 -8.46 -15.54 -18.49
CA GLY A 452 -9.46 -16.05 -19.43
C GLY A 452 -10.37 -17.06 -18.76
N HIS A 453 -11.68 -17.00 -19.02
CA HIS A 453 -12.64 -17.88 -18.37
C HIS A 453 -12.27 -19.37 -18.61
N PRO A 454 -12.27 -20.22 -17.57
CA PRO A 454 -11.87 -21.63 -17.70
C PRO A 454 -12.68 -22.45 -18.72
N ARG A 455 -13.81 -21.95 -19.23
CA ARG A 455 -14.56 -22.65 -20.29
C ARG A 455 -13.78 -22.74 -21.61
N PHE A 456 -12.83 -21.84 -21.83
CA PHE A 456 -12.04 -21.76 -23.08
C PHE A 456 -10.53 -21.63 -22.84
N ALA A 457 -10.10 -21.33 -21.61
CA ALA A 457 -8.69 -21.17 -21.27
C ALA A 457 -8.23 -22.21 -20.25
N TYR A 458 -6.97 -22.63 -20.39
CA TYR A 458 -6.29 -23.46 -19.40
C TYR A 458 -6.29 -22.76 -18.02
N PRO A 459 -6.55 -23.47 -16.90
CA PRO A 459 -6.50 -24.93 -16.70
C PRO A 459 -7.83 -25.67 -16.88
N TYR A 460 -8.88 -25.01 -17.38
CA TYR A 460 -10.22 -25.56 -17.65
C TYR A 460 -11.07 -26.03 -16.46
N PHE A 461 -10.45 -26.52 -15.40
CA PHE A 461 -11.14 -27.20 -14.29
C PHE A 461 -11.18 -26.39 -12.99
N SER A 462 -10.54 -25.22 -12.97
CA SER A 462 -10.54 -24.28 -11.86
C SER A 462 -10.38 -22.85 -12.36
N GLY A 463 -10.65 -21.87 -11.50
CA GLY A 463 -10.67 -20.45 -11.84
C GLY A 463 -12.10 -19.91 -12.05
N PHE A 464 -13.11 -20.68 -11.66
CA PHE A 464 -14.49 -20.21 -11.70
C PHE A 464 -14.74 -19.18 -10.58
N GLU A 465 -15.70 -18.29 -10.78
CA GLU A 465 -15.96 -17.15 -9.88
C GLU A 465 -16.51 -17.55 -8.50
N ASP A 466 -17.11 -18.75 -8.40
CA ASP A 466 -17.69 -19.34 -7.20
C ASP A 466 -16.65 -20.02 -6.29
N GLU A 467 -15.42 -20.20 -6.77
CA GLU A 467 -14.31 -20.72 -5.99
C GLU A 467 -13.75 -19.63 -5.06
N ILE A 468 -14.40 -19.42 -3.91
CA ILE A 468 -14.06 -18.30 -2.99
C ILE A 468 -13.16 -18.69 -1.81
N GLY A 469 -12.63 -19.92 -1.80
CA GLY A 469 -11.90 -20.49 -0.68
C GLY A 469 -12.78 -21.38 0.20
N GLU A 470 -12.17 -22.03 1.20
CA GLU A 470 -12.85 -23.00 2.07
C GLU A 470 -12.41 -22.84 3.54
N GLY A 471 -13.33 -23.00 4.49
CA GLY A 471 -13.02 -22.91 5.92
C GLY A 471 -12.49 -21.53 6.30
N GLU A 472 -11.34 -21.46 6.98
CA GLU A 472 -10.72 -20.16 7.32
C GLU A 472 -10.33 -19.33 6.10
N GLY A 473 -10.18 -19.95 4.92
CA GLY A 473 -9.86 -19.28 3.67
C GLY A 473 -11.07 -18.76 2.90
N GLU A 474 -12.30 -18.97 3.39
CA GLU A 474 -13.50 -18.50 2.70
C GLU A 474 -13.50 -16.96 2.56
N GLY A 475 -13.68 -16.50 1.33
CA GLY A 475 -13.55 -15.10 0.92
C GLY A 475 -12.11 -14.65 0.67
N PHE A 476 -11.08 -15.47 0.90
CA PHE A 476 -9.67 -15.14 0.68
C PHE A 476 -9.08 -15.71 -0.61
N ASN A 477 -9.90 -16.38 -1.43
CA ASN A 477 -9.63 -16.59 -2.85
C ASN A 477 -10.61 -15.77 -3.70
N TRP A 478 -10.13 -15.12 -4.76
CA TRP A 478 -11.00 -14.34 -5.64
C TRP A 478 -10.60 -14.44 -7.11
N ASN A 479 -11.42 -15.17 -7.87
CA ASN A 479 -11.26 -15.33 -9.31
C ASN A 479 -12.07 -14.28 -10.08
N LEU A 480 -11.45 -13.72 -11.11
CA LEU A 480 -12.04 -12.78 -12.04
C LEU A 480 -11.92 -13.34 -13.47
N PRO A 481 -12.68 -14.40 -13.81
CA PRO A 481 -12.69 -14.96 -15.15
C PRO A 481 -13.31 -13.98 -16.14
N LEU A 482 -12.62 -13.67 -17.23
CA LEU A 482 -13.08 -12.74 -18.26
C LEU A 482 -13.39 -13.45 -19.58
N PRO A 483 -14.23 -12.85 -20.46
CA PRO A 483 -14.53 -13.40 -21.78
C PRO A 483 -13.29 -13.56 -22.68
N GLU A 484 -13.47 -14.28 -23.79
CA GLU A 484 -12.41 -14.58 -24.75
C GLU A 484 -11.85 -13.34 -25.46
N ALA A 485 -12.68 -12.31 -25.66
CA ALA A 485 -12.29 -11.05 -26.25
C ALA A 485 -12.28 -9.93 -25.18
N VAL A 486 -11.09 -9.48 -24.79
CA VAL A 486 -10.88 -8.40 -23.83
C VAL A 486 -9.86 -7.40 -24.37
N ASP A 487 -10.18 -6.12 -24.25
CA ASP A 487 -9.28 -5.01 -24.53
C ASP A 487 -8.72 -4.40 -23.23
N GLY A 488 -7.79 -3.45 -23.38
CA GLY A 488 -7.17 -2.77 -22.24
C GLY A 488 -8.15 -2.11 -21.26
N PRO A 489 -9.12 -1.29 -21.71
CA PRO A 489 -10.15 -0.72 -20.84
C PRO A 489 -10.96 -1.75 -20.04
N HIS A 490 -11.43 -2.81 -20.68
CA HIS A 490 -12.19 -3.88 -20.00
C HIS A 490 -11.31 -4.59 -18.95
N TYR A 491 -10.07 -4.93 -19.32
CA TYR A 491 -9.11 -5.52 -18.39
C TYR A 491 -8.87 -4.61 -17.17
N ARG A 492 -8.68 -3.30 -17.38
CA ARG A 492 -8.45 -2.33 -16.30
C ARG A 492 -9.64 -2.21 -15.35
N LYS A 493 -10.87 -2.45 -15.80
CA LYS A 493 -12.05 -2.51 -14.92
C LYS A 493 -11.95 -3.69 -13.95
N ALA A 494 -11.50 -4.86 -14.42
CA ALA A 494 -11.24 -6.02 -13.56
C ALA A 494 -10.06 -5.77 -12.61
N LEU A 495 -8.96 -5.20 -13.12
CA LEU A 495 -7.81 -4.81 -12.29
C LEU A 495 -8.20 -3.81 -11.19
N GLY A 496 -9.07 -2.84 -11.49
CA GLY A 496 -9.60 -1.91 -10.49
C GLY A 496 -10.37 -2.60 -9.36
N LYS A 497 -11.18 -3.62 -9.68
CA LYS A 497 -11.86 -4.46 -8.67
C LYS A 497 -10.83 -5.21 -7.82
N ALA A 498 -9.85 -5.87 -8.44
CA ALA A 498 -8.78 -6.58 -7.75
C ALA A 498 -8.02 -5.67 -6.76
N ILE A 499 -7.62 -4.47 -7.22
CA ILE A 499 -6.96 -3.46 -6.39
C ILE A 499 -7.84 -3.05 -5.21
N GLN A 500 -9.15 -2.86 -5.41
CA GLN A 500 -10.07 -2.54 -4.32
C GLN A 500 -10.13 -3.66 -3.26
N ARG A 501 -10.12 -4.93 -3.68
CA ARG A 501 -10.07 -6.06 -2.75
C ARG A 501 -8.75 -6.13 -1.98
N ILE A 502 -7.63 -5.89 -2.66
CA ILE A 502 -6.30 -5.78 -2.02
C ILE A 502 -6.35 -4.67 -0.96
N HIS A 503 -6.96 -3.52 -1.26
CA HIS A 503 -7.14 -2.44 -0.27
C HIS A 503 -7.97 -2.87 0.94
N THR A 504 -9.06 -3.61 0.73
CA THR A 504 -9.89 -4.12 1.84
C THR A 504 -9.12 -5.09 2.72
N PHE A 505 -8.30 -5.96 2.13
CA PHE A 505 -7.50 -6.96 2.84
C PHE A 505 -6.31 -6.36 3.61
N LYS A 506 -5.82 -5.18 3.19
CA LYS A 506 -4.69 -4.47 3.79
C LYS A 506 -3.45 -5.37 3.96
N PRO A 507 -2.89 -5.93 2.89
CA PRO A 507 -1.67 -6.72 2.99
C PRO A 507 -0.48 -5.86 3.38
N HIS A 508 0.58 -6.49 3.88
CA HIS A 508 1.89 -5.86 4.10
C HIS A 508 2.77 -6.00 2.85
N PHE A 509 2.58 -7.08 2.09
CA PHE A 509 3.34 -7.37 0.89
C PHE A 509 2.38 -7.70 -0.26
N LEU A 510 2.74 -7.22 -1.45
CA LEU A 510 2.10 -7.60 -2.70
C LEU A 510 3.06 -8.49 -3.50
N ILE A 511 2.57 -9.62 -3.97
CA ILE A 511 3.22 -10.41 -5.01
C ILE A 511 2.41 -10.24 -6.28
N VAL A 512 3.07 -9.89 -7.38
CA VAL A 512 2.46 -9.81 -8.71
C VAL A 512 3.02 -10.95 -9.55
N ALA A 513 2.17 -11.93 -9.86
CA ALA A 513 2.49 -12.95 -10.83
C ALA A 513 2.28 -12.34 -12.23
N LEU A 514 3.38 -11.98 -12.89
CA LEU A 514 3.39 -11.19 -14.12
C LEU A 514 3.51 -12.12 -15.33
N GLY A 515 2.37 -12.41 -15.96
CA GLY A 515 2.31 -12.88 -17.34
C GLY A 515 2.08 -11.71 -18.31
N VAL A 516 2.70 -11.77 -19.48
CA VAL A 516 2.44 -10.83 -20.59
C VAL A 516 1.83 -11.51 -21.81
N ASP A 517 1.30 -12.71 -21.65
CA ASP A 517 0.51 -13.45 -22.63
C ASP A 517 -0.91 -12.90 -22.82
N THR A 518 -1.31 -11.92 -22.01
CA THR A 518 -2.46 -11.05 -22.26
C THR A 518 -2.24 -10.09 -23.46
N ALA A 519 -0.99 -9.99 -23.96
CA ALA A 519 -0.62 -9.09 -25.05
C ALA A 519 -1.22 -9.50 -26.40
N LYS A 520 -1.51 -8.49 -27.22
CA LYS A 520 -1.98 -8.68 -28.59
C LYS A 520 -1.11 -9.65 -29.38
N GLY A 521 -1.73 -10.74 -29.83
CA GLY A 521 -1.14 -11.76 -30.70
C GLY A 521 -0.11 -12.67 -30.03
N ASP A 522 -0.12 -12.75 -28.70
CA ASP A 522 0.54 -13.84 -28.00
C ASP A 522 -0.05 -15.19 -28.41
N PRO A 523 0.75 -16.26 -28.60
CA PRO A 523 0.24 -17.55 -29.06
C PRO A 523 -0.59 -18.31 -28.01
N THR A 524 -0.54 -17.95 -26.73
CA THR A 524 -1.28 -18.67 -25.66
C THR A 524 -2.43 -17.88 -25.08
N GLY A 525 -2.62 -16.62 -25.49
CA GLY A 525 -3.69 -15.76 -24.99
C GLY A 525 -4.48 -15.09 -26.12
N THR A 526 -5.77 -14.87 -25.91
CA THR A 526 -6.69 -14.33 -26.93
C THR A 526 -6.89 -12.82 -26.84
N TRP A 527 -6.39 -12.17 -25.78
CA TRP A 527 -6.60 -10.76 -25.52
C TRP A 527 -5.70 -9.83 -26.35
N GLN A 528 -6.04 -8.54 -26.33
CA GLN A 528 -5.49 -7.55 -27.24
C GLN A 528 -4.74 -6.41 -26.51
N LEU A 529 -4.12 -6.69 -25.36
CA LEU A 529 -3.42 -5.65 -24.60
C LEU A 529 -2.19 -5.14 -25.36
N THR A 530 -1.98 -3.84 -25.30
CA THR A 530 -0.86 -3.14 -25.93
C THR A 530 0.15 -2.65 -24.89
N GLY A 531 1.32 -2.16 -25.33
CA GLY A 531 2.30 -1.54 -24.44
C GLY A 531 1.73 -0.38 -23.60
N LYS A 532 0.76 0.39 -24.13
CA LYS A 532 0.07 1.44 -23.36
C LYS A 532 -0.78 0.86 -22.23
N ASP A 533 -1.38 -0.31 -22.44
CA ASP A 533 -2.19 -0.97 -21.42
C ASP A 533 -1.31 -1.54 -20.31
N PHE A 534 -0.15 -2.12 -20.64
CA PHE A 534 0.82 -2.56 -19.64
C PHE A 534 1.35 -1.39 -18.81
N ASP A 535 1.67 -0.23 -19.40
CA ASP A 535 2.04 0.98 -18.65
C ASP A 535 0.91 1.44 -17.72
N ALA A 536 -0.33 1.47 -18.19
CA ALA A 536 -1.47 1.83 -17.35
C ALA A 536 -1.72 0.84 -16.20
N ASN A 537 -1.61 -0.47 -16.46
CA ASN A 537 -1.75 -1.53 -15.46
C ASN A 537 -0.65 -1.40 -14.40
N GLY A 538 0.61 -1.22 -14.83
CA GLY A 538 1.74 -0.95 -13.97
C GLY A 538 1.51 0.28 -13.10
N ARG A 539 1.00 1.39 -13.65
CA ARG A 539 0.68 2.60 -12.87
C ARG A 539 -0.37 2.35 -11.79
N LEU A 540 -1.44 1.63 -12.12
CA LEU A 540 -2.51 1.32 -11.16
C LEU A 540 -1.98 0.50 -9.98
N ILE A 541 -1.15 -0.52 -10.26
CA ILE A 541 -0.53 -1.34 -9.23
C ILE A 541 0.51 -0.53 -8.44
N GLY A 542 1.35 0.25 -9.13
CA GLY A 542 2.41 1.06 -8.52
C GLY A 542 1.87 2.17 -7.64
N ALA A 543 0.72 2.75 -8.00
CA ALA A 543 0.01 3.74 -7.20
C ALA A 543 -0.40 3.20 -5.83
N MET A 544 -0.42 1.87 -5.67
CA MET A 544 -0.67 1.28 -4.37
C MET A 544 0.47 1.53 -3.35
N GLY A 545 1.68 1.86 -3.82
CA GLY A 545 2.81 2.20 -2.95
C GLY A 545 3.25 1.09 -1.99
N MET A 546 2.84 -0.16 -2.23
CA MET A 546 3.13 -1.30 -1.36
C MET A 546 4.52 -1.90 -1.69
N PRO A 547 5.18 -2.54 -0.71
CA PRO A 547 6.30 -3.44 -1.00
C PRO A 547 5.84 -4.54 -1.95
N THR A 548 6.37 -4.53 -3.17
CA THR A 548 5.87 -5.33 -4.30
C THR A 548 6.97 -6.23 -4.85
N LEU A 549 6.78 -7.54 -4.75
CA LEU A 549 7.58 -8.53 -5.46
C LEU A 549 6.88 -8.88 -6.76
N VAL A 550 7.53 -8.65 -7.90
CA VAL A 550 7.06 -9.10 -9.21
C VAL A 550 7.77 -10.41 -9.54
N VAL A 551 7.03 -11.42 -9.97
CA VAL A 551 7.56 -12.74 -10.37
C VAL A 551 7.13 -13.01 -11.79
N GLN A 552 8.07 -13.36 -12.67
CA GLN A 552 7.77 -13.62 -14.07
C GLN A 552 7.02 -14.96 -14.25
N GLU A 553 5.87 -14.92 -14.94
CA GLU A 553 5.09 -16.09 -15.35
C GLU A 553 5.14 -16.27 -16.89
N GLY A 554 3.99 -16.23 -17.58
CA GLY A 554 3.83 -16.44 -19.02
C GLY A 554 4.22 -15.26 -19.91
N GLY A 555 3.82 -15.33 -21.18
CA GLY A 555 4.19 -14.41 -22.26
C GLY A 555 5.24 -14.99 -23.19
N TYR A 556 4.83 -15.27 -24.43
CA TYR A 556 5.55 -16.16 -25.33
C TYR A 556 5.83 -15.54 -26.71
N ARG A 557 5.22 -14.40 -27.02
CA ARG A 557 5.58 -13.62 -28.21
C ARG A 557 6.89 -12.86 -28.00
N THR A 558 8.02 -13.50 -28.32
CA THR A 558 9.39 -12.98 -28.16
C THR A 558 9.62 -11.59 -28.72
N ARG A 559 8.96 -11.24 -29.83
CA ARG A 559 9.08 -9.92 -30.47
C ARG A 559 8.48 -8.77 -29.64
N THR A 560 7.52 -9.03 -28.77
CA THR A 560 6.78 -8.00 -28.02
C THR A 560 6.84 -8.16 -26.51
N LEU A 561 7.23 -9.34 -26.00
CA LEU A 561 7.24 -9.60 -24.56
C LEU A 561 8.17 -8.65 -23.80
N GLY A 562 9.36 -8.35 -24.33
CA GLY A 562 10.32 -7.46 -23.67
C GLY A 562 9.76 -6.03 -23.55
N ALA A 563 9.15 -5.52 -24.62
CA ALA A 563 8.50 -4.21 -24.61
C ALA A 563 7.29 -4.17 -23.67
N SER A 564 6.54 -5.26 -23.53
CA SER A 564 5.39 -5.34 -22.63
C SER A 564 5.83 -5.28 -21.16
N VAL A 565 6.84 -6.07 -20.79
CA VAL A 565 7.45 -6.04 -19.45
C VAL A 565 8.07 -4.67 -19.16
N PHE A 566 8.80 -4.08 -20.11
CA PHE A 566 9.35 -2.73 -19.97
C PHE A 566 8.27 -1.68 -19.68
N ASN A 567 7.18 -1.67 -20.45
CA ASN A 567 6.08 -0.72 -20.23
C ASN A 567 5.39 -0.94 -18.90
N PHE A 568 5.18 -2.19 -18.47
CA PHE A 568 4.66 -2.50 -17.14
C PHE A 568 5.51 -1.87 -16.03
N PHE A 569 6.83 -2.10 -16.06
CA PHE A 569 7.74 -1.54 -15.05
C PHE A 569 7.86 -0.02 -15.12
N LYS A 570 7.84 0.57 -16.33
CA LYS A 570 7.79 2.02 -16.51
C LYS A 570 6.61 2.62 -15.75
N GLY A 571 5.41 2.03 -15.89
CA GLY A 571 4.23 2.46 -15.15
C GLY A 571 4.34 2.21 -13.64
N LEU A 572 4.77 1.01 -13.25
CA LEU A 572 4.91 0.58 -11.87
C LEU A 572 5.85 1.49 -11.07
N VAL A 573 7.06 1.74 -11.59
CA VAL A 573 8.07 2.56 -10.92
C VAL A 573 7.63 4.03 -10.86
N ALA A 574 7.11 4.58 -11.96
CA ALA A 574 6.67 5.97 -11.99
C ALA A 574 5.57 6.27 -10.97
N ALA A 575 4.61 5.36 -10.82
CA ALA A 575 3.53 5.52 -9.84
C ALA A 575 3.98 5.23 -8.41
N ASN A 576 4.87 4.26 -8.17
CA ASN A 576 5.35 3.91 -6.83
C ASN A 576 6.18 5.04 -6.17
N THR A 577 7.03 5.72 -6.94
CA THR A 577 7.78 6.90 -6.46
C THR A 577 6.83 8.02 -6.00
N ARG A 578 5.76 8.24 -6.77
CA ARG A 578 4.70 9.21 -6.48
C ARG A 578 3.70 8.70 -5.44
N ALA A 579 3.65 7.39 -5.20
CA ALA A 579 2.67 6.78 -4.30
C ALA A 579 2.88 7.26 -2.87
N ILE A 580 1.87 7.93 -2.36
CA ILE A 580 1.74 8.23 -0.94
C ILE A 580 1.55 6.86 -0.26
N PRO A 581 2.39 6.48 0.74
CA PRO A 581 2.15 5.25 1.49
C PRO A 581 0.69 5.26 1.92
N PHE A 582 -0.05 4.19 1.62
CA PHE A 582 -1.43 4.18 2.07
C PHE A 582 -1.44 4.32 3.58
N PRO A 583 -2.28 5.22 4.10
CA PRO A 583 -2.53 5.26 5.51
C PRO A 583 -2.98 3.86 5.92
N ASN A 584 -2.40 3.33 7.00
CA ASN A 584 -3.03 2.26 7.76
C ASN A 584 -4.49 2.67 7.97
N GLY A 585 -5.39 2.08 7.17
CA GLY A 585 -6.83 2.36 7.13
C GLY A 585 -7.27 3.68 7.75
N THR A 586 -6.82 4.80 7.20
CA THR A 586 -7.50 6.09 7.36
C THR A 586 -7.50 6.79 6.02
N GLY A 587 -8.14 6.18 5.02
CA GLY A 587 -8.95 7.03 4.15
C GLY A 587 -9.85 7.80 5.12
N THR A 588 -9.59 9.10 5.26
CA THR A 588 -10.18 9.93 6.29
C THR A 588 -11.69 9.97 6.07
N LEU A 589 -12.36 9.06 6.76
CA LEU A 589 -13.67 9.21 7.38
C LEU A 589 -13.70 10.41 8.38
N GLN A 590 -12.78 11.39 8.27
CA GLN A 590 -12.72 12.56 9.15
C GLN A 590 -13.55 13.74 8.62
N ASP A 591 -14.03 13.70 7.38
CA ASP A 591 -14.92 14.74 6.85
C ASP A 591 -16.41 14.39 7.04
N PHE A 592 -16.76 13.73 8.16
CA PHE A 592 -18.16 13.61 8.56
C PHE A 592 -18.47 14.65 9.63
N GLN A 593 -19.30 15.62 9.27
CA GLN A 593 -19.91 16.50 10.26
C GLN A 593 -21.01 15.72 10.97
N TRP A 594 -21.02 15.76 12.29
CA TRP A 594 -22.00 15.06 13.13
C TRP A 594 -22.93 16.08 13.74
N ARG A 595 -24.23 15.90 13.56
CA ARG A 595 -25.24 16.84 14.00
C ARG A 595 -26.32 16.11 14.79
N HIS A 596 -26.70 16.66 15.94
CA HIS A 596 -27.71 16.09 16.85
C HIS A 596 -29.05 16.85 16.85
N LYS A 597 -29.05 18.06 16.29
CA LYS A 597 -30.25 18.89 16.12
C LYS A 597 -30.71 18.81 14.68
N LEU A 598 -31.96 18.39 14.45
CA LEU A 598 -32.55 18.38 13.12
C LEU A 598 -32.75 19.81 12.58
N GLN A 599 -32.70 19.94 11.27
CA GLN A 599 -33.01 21.14 10.48
C GLN A 599 -34.31 20.90 9.70
N ALA A 600 -34.93 21.97 9.19
CA ALA A 600 -36.24 21.91 8.54
C ALA A 600 -36.25 21.00 7.30
N GLU A 601 -35.11 20.85 6.62
CA GLU A 601 -34.91 20.02 5.44
C GLU A 601 -34.60 18.54 5.73
N ASP A 602 -34.32 18.17 6.98
CA ASP A 602 -33.89 16.82 7.30
C ASP A 602 -34.95 15.73 7.11
N PRO A 603 -36.25 15.94 7.39
CA PRO A 603 -37.27 14.90 7.16
C PRO A 603 -37.26 14.39 5.71
N ALA A 604 -37.22 15.32 4.74
CA ALA A 604 -37.14 14.99 3.33
C ALA A 604 -35.83 14.27 2.96
N ARG A 605 -34.70 14.66 3.57
CA ARG A 605 -33.39 14.01 3.36
C ARG A 605 -33.34 12.60 3.96
N ILE A 606 -33.95 12.40 5.12
CA ILE A 606 -34.09 11.09 5.75
C ILE A 606 -34.93 10.19 4.86
N ARG A 607 -36.09 10.67 4.38
CA ARG A 607 -36.97 9.95 3.44
C ARG A 607 -36.19 9.47 2.21
N GLN A 608 -35.42 10.36 1.58
CA GLN A 608 -34.58 10.02 0.43
C GLN A 608 -33.50 8.99 0.76
N LEU A 609 -32.85 9.12 1.92
CA LEU A 609 -31.80 8.20 2.34
C LEU A 609 -32.35 6.80 2.61
N VAL A 610 -33.44 6.65 3.37
CA VAL A 610 -34.03 5.34 3.66
C VAL A 610 -34.56 4.67 2.39
N ALA A 611 -35.20 5.42 1.50
CA ALA A 611 -35.65 4.93 0.20
C ALA A 611 -34.48 4.41 -0.63
N ALA A 612 -33.36 5.13 -0.66
CA ALA A 612 -32.16 4.74 -1.39
C ALA A 612 -31.52 3.44 -0.88
N THR A 613 -31.75 3.05 0.39
CA THR A 613 -31.20 1.79 0.92
C THR A 613 -31.83 0.55 0.30
N GLY A 614 -33.06 0.65 -0.23
CA GLY A 614 -33.82 -0.48 -0.77
C GLY A 614 -34.34 -1.48 0.26
N PHE A 615 -34.19 -1.21 1.56
CA PHE A 615 -34.64 -2.11 2.65
C PHE A 615 -35.99 -1.72 3.25
N PHE A 616 -36.33 -0.43 3.25
CA PHE A 616 -37.54 0.10 3.88
C PHE A 616 -38.73 0.01 2.91
N ASN A 617 -39.88 -0.46 3.42
CA ASN A 617 -41.14 -0.42 2.68
C ASN A 617 -41.75 1.00 2.67
N PRO A 618 -42.74 1.30 1.81
CA PRO A 618 -43.31 2.64 1.69
C PRO A 618 -43.88 3.22 3.00
N GLU A 619 -44.44 2.38 3.88
CA GLU A 619 -44.98 2.80 5.18
C GLU A 619 -43.84 3.13 6.16
N GLU A 620 -42.81 2.30 6.24
CA GLU A 620 -41.62 2.55 7.07
C GLU A 620 -40.86 3.80 6.64
N ILE A 621 -40.80 4.07 5.32
CA ILE A 621 -40.24 5.33 4.79
C ILE A 621 -41.05 6.53 5.29
N GLY A 622 -42.38 6.40 5.32
CA GLY A 622 -43.28 7.44 5.85
C GLY A 622 -43.07 7.68 7.34
N VAL A 623 -42.96 6.62 8.14
CA VAL A 623 -42.74 6.73 9.59
C VAL A 623 -41.36 7.34 9.90
N ALA A 624 -40.31 7.02 9.14
CA ALA A 624 -38.99 7.64 9.30
C ALA A 624 -39.01 9.16 9.12
N GLU A 625 -39.83 9.65 8.19
CA GLU A 625 -40.05 11.09 7.98
C GLU A 625 -40.93 11.70 9.08
N GLU A 626 -41.98 11.00 9.53
CA GLU A 626 -42.89 11.46 10.59
C GLU A 626 -42.16 11.65 11.92
N LEU A 627 -41.30 10.71 12.34
CA LEU A 627 -40.51 10.83 13.57
C LEU A 627 -39.59 12.07 13.55
N ALA A 628 -39.05 12.41 12.38
CA ALA A 628 -38.24 13.61 12.20
C ALA A 628 -39.09 14.89 12.31
N HIS A 629 -40.30 14.90 11.73
CA HIS A 629 -41.25 16.00 11.88
C HIS A 629 -41.71 16.19 13.32
N GLU A 630 -42.01 15.10 14.03
CA GLU A 630 -42.44 15.17 15.42
C GLU A 630 -41.35 15.74 16.33
N ARG A 631 -40.09 15.33 16.11
CA ARG A 631 -38.92 15.92 16.78
C ARG A 631 -38.77 17.42 16.50
N LEU A 632 -38.98 17.86 15.25
CA LEU A 632 -38.94 19.29 14.91
C LEU A 632 -40.07 20.08 15.59
N ALA A 633 -41.27 19.49 15.70
CA ALA A 633 -42.43 20.15 16.28
C ALA A 633 -42.41 20.22 17.81
N LYS A 634 -42.03 19.12 18.49
CA LYS A 634 -42.12 18.97 19.95
C LYS A 634 -40.79 19.08 20.69
N GLY A 635 -39.66 19.15 19.97
CA GLY A 635 -38.34 19.21 20.59
C GLY A 635 -38.05 17.98 21.46
N ASP A 636 -37.45 18.17 22.64
CA ASP A 636 -37.12 17.09 23.60
C ASP A 636 -38.34 16.34 24.14
N ALA A 637 -39.52 16.96 24.10
CA ALA A 637 -40.75 16.31 24.52
C ALA A 637 -41.25 15.21 23.56
N SER A 638 -40.68 15.10 22.34
CA SER A 638 -41.03 14.01 21.42
C SER A 638 -40.52 12.64 21.89
N GLY A 639 -39.48 12.60 22.73
CA GLY A 639 -38.80 11.36 23.09
C GLY A 639 -37.90 10.77 21.99
N TYR A 640 -37.88 11.34 20.78
CA TYR A 640 -37.03 10.89 19.68
C TYR A 640 -35.80 11.77 19.51
N PHE A 641 -34.63 11.17 19.50
CA PHE A 641 -33.35 11.82 19.33
C PHE A 641 -32.64 11.32 18.08
N PHE A 642 -31.90 12.20 17.41
CA PHE A 642 -31.28 11.92 16.13
C PHE A 642 -29.78 12.18 16.15
N LEU A 643 -29.04 11.39 15.38
CA LEU A 643 -27.66 11.65 15.01
C LEU A 643 -27.55 11.59 13.49
N ILE A 644 -27.20 12.72 12.88
CA ILE A 644 -26.98 12.85 11.45
C ILE A 644 -25.48 12.84 11.16
N ALA A 645 -25.07 12.09 10.14
CA ALA A 645 -23.74 12.11 9.56
C ALA A 645 -23.79 12.78 8.18
N GLU A 646 -23.08 13.89 8.01
CA GLU A 646 -23.01 14.65 6.76
C GLU A 646 -21.62 14.63 6.16
N HIS A 647 -21.52 14.48 4.84
CA HIS A 647 -20.27 14.54 4.10
C HIS A 647 -20.43 15.43 2.88
N GLN A 648 -19.62 16.50 2.81
CA GLN A 648 -19.64 17.46 1.70
C GLN A 648 -21.05 17.99 1.36
N GLY A 649 -21.85 18.28 2.40
CA GLY A 649 -23.23 18.80 2.24
C GLY A 649 -24.30 17.76 1.92
N ARG A 650 -23.96 16.46 1.86
CA ARG A 650 -24.91 15.35 1.65
C ARG A 650 -25.10 14.53 2.94
N MET A 651 -26.32 14.08 3.20
CA MET A 651 -26.62 13.17 4.30
C MET A 651 -26.10 11.77 3.97
N ALA A 652 -25.12 11.30 4.73
CA ALA A 652 -24.47 10.01 4.53
C ALA A 652 -25.05 8.90 5.41
N GLY A 653 -25.67 9.25 6.54
CA GLY A 653 -26.35 8.32 7.42
C GLY A 653 -27.09 9.04 8.53
N TYR A 654 -28.06 8.35 9.14
CA TYR A 654 -28.70 8.80 10.38
C TYR A 654 -28.97 7.64 11.33
N SER A 655 -29.12 7.96 12.61
CA SER A 655 -29.75 7.09 13.61
C SER A 655 -30.82 7.85 14.39
N CYS A 656 -31.88 7.12 14.77
CA CYS A 656 -32.98 7.58 15.62
C CYS A 656 -33.09 6.69 16.85
N TYR A 657 -33.12 7.29 18.05
CA TYR A 657 -33.14 6.58 19.33
C TYR A 657 -33.95 7.34 20.39
N GLY A 658 -34.42 6.68 21.44
CA GLY A 658 -35.21 7.31 22.51
C GLY A 658 -35.33 6.48 23.78
N PRO A 659 -35.67 7.09 24.93
CA PRO A 659 -35.88 6.37 26.17
C PRO A 659 -37.15 5.52 26.10
N ILE A 660 -37.12 4.34 26.72
CA ILE A 660 -38.29 3.47 26.84
C ILE A 660 -39.12 3.96 28.02
N ALA A 661 -40.34 4.45 27.75
CA ALA A 661 -41.25 4.94 28.77
C ALA A 661 -41.54 3.86 29.83
N GLY A 662 -41.51 4.25 31.11
CA GLY A 662 -41.70 3.31 32.23
C GLY A 662 -40.47 2.46 32.58
N SER A 663 -39.34 2.63 31.88
CA SER A 663 -38.05 2.01 32.24
C SER A 663 -37.13 3.01 32.94
N ALA A 664 -36.25 2.52 33.83
CA ALA A 664 -35.33 3.39 34.56
C ALA A 664 -34.19 3.93 33.67
N ASN A 665 -33.54 3.05 32.89
CA ASN A 665 -32.32 3.37 32.13
C ASN A 665 -32.27 2.66 30.76
N SER A 666 -33.42 2.31 30.17
CA SER A 666 -33.46 1.58 28.89
C SER A 666 -33.82 2.51 27.73
N TYR A 667 -33.20 2.26 26.58
CA TYR A 667 -33.40 3.03 25.36
C TYR A 667 -33.63 2.10 24.17
N ASP A 668 -34.47 2.54 23.24
CA ASP A 668 -34.62 1.94 21.92
C ASP A 668 -33.73 2.68 20.92
N LEU A 669 -33.02 1.92 20.08
CA LEU A 669 -32.53 2.42 18.80
C LEU A 669 -33.55 2.00 17.74
N TYR A 670 -34.44 2.92 17.39
CA TYR A 670 -35.51 2.72 16.42
C TYR A 670 -34.97 2.41 15.03
N TRP A 671 -34.07 3.25 14.51
CA TRP A 671 -33.47 3.05 13.20
C TRP A 671 -32.03 3.52 13.11
N ILE A 672 -31.27 2.83 12.26
CA ILE A 672 -29.93 3.23 11.82
C ILE A 672 -29.78 2.91 10.33
N ALA A 673 -29.52 3.94 9.52
CA ALA A 673 -29.41 3.78 8.08
C ALA A 673 -28.21 4.55 7.53
N VAL A 674 -27.49 3.94 6.58
CA VAL A 674 -26.37 4.56 5.87
C VAL A 674 -26.68 4.52 4.39
N HIS A 675 -26.53 5.67 3.73
CA HIS A 675 -26.76 5.80 2.30
C HIS A 675 -25.83 4.84 1.52
N PRO A 676 -26.30 4.13 0.47
CA PRO A 676 -25.55 3.07 -0.22
C PRO A 676 -24.12 3.44 -0.64
N GLU A 677 -23.91 4.67 -1.13
CA GLU A 677 -22.59 5.20 -1.51
C GLU A 677 -21.56 5.14 -0.37
N PHE A 678 -22.02 5.17 0.88
CA PHE A 678 -21.23 5.26 2.10
C PHE A 678 -21.20 3.94 2.90
N GLN A 679 -21.92 2.91 2.46
CA GLN A 679 -21.92 1.60 3.11
C GLN A 679 -20.57 0.88 2.95
N ARG A 680 -20.29 -0.09 3.84
CA ARG A 680 -19.02 -0.86 3.90
C ARG A 680 -17.75 -0.01 4.09
N ARG A 681 -17.90 1.28 4.43
CA ARG A 681 -16.81 2.21 4.79
C ARG A 681 -16.68 2.44 6.31
N GLY A 682 -17.37 1.67 7.14
CA GLY A 682 -17.30 1.76 8.61
C GLY A 682 -18.13 2.88 9.27
N ILE A 683 -18.93 3.63 8.49
CA ILE A 683 -19.78 4.72 8.99
C ILE A 683 -20.86 4.21 9.93
N GLY A 684 -21.53 3.10 9.58
CA GLY A 684 -22.55 2.47 10.45
C GLY A 684 -22.00 2.15 11.84
N ARG A 685 -20.79 1.58 11.93
CA ARG A 685 -20.15 1.26 13.22
C ARG A 685 -19.82 2.51 14.03
N ARG A 686 -19.37 3.60 13.39
CA ARG A 686 -19.08 4.87 14.05
C ARG A 686 -20.36 5.57 14.53
N MET A 687 -21.41 5.52 13.73
CA MET A 687 -22.72 6.09 14.06
C MET A 687 -23.36 5.33 15.22
N MET A 688 -23.28 3.99 15.21
CA MET A 688 -23.67 3.15 16.35
C MET A 688 -22.89 3.54 17.61
N ALA A 689 -21.55 3.55 17.57
CA ALA A 689 -20.73 3.90 18.72
C ALA A 689 -20.97 5.32 19.25
N LYS A 690 -21.28 6.29 18.37
CA LYS A 690 -21.66 7.65 18.78
C LYS A 690 -23.04 7.70 19.41
N THR A 691 -24.01 6.98 18.85
CA THR A 691 -25.36 6.87 19.40
C THR A 691 -25.32 6.25 20.80
N GLU A 692 -24.57 5.16 20.97
CA GLU A 692 -24.34 4.52 22.26
C GLU A 692 -23.76 5.50 23.30
N ARG A 693 -22.77 6.31 22.92
CA ARG A 693 -22.19 7.35 23.80
C ARG A 693 -23.21 8.41 24.20
N LEU A 694 -24.09 8.83 23.29
CA LEU A 694 -25.14 9.81 23.58
C LEU A 694 -26.16 9.23 24.56
N ILE A 695 -26.61 8.00 24.32
CA ILE A 695 -27.52 7.28 25.22
C ILE A 695 -26.88 7.11 26.61
N HIS A 696 -25.61 6.73 26.66
CA HIS A 696 -24.89 6.56 27.92
C HIS A 696 -24.76 7.89 28.69
N LYS A 697 -24.46 8.98 27.98
CA LYS A 697 -24.40 10.33 28.56
C LYS A 697 -25.76 10.79 29.11
N ALA A 698 -26.86 10.32 28.51
CA ALA A 698 -28.23 10.56 28.96
C ALA A 698 -28.69 9.59 30.08
N GLY A 699 -27.78 8.82 30.68
CA GLY A 699 -28.07 7.90 31.78
C GLY A 699 -28.52 6.50 31.35
N GLY A 700 -28.60 6.23 30.05
CA GLY A 700 -28.95 4.91 29.53
C GLY A 700 -27.91 3.85 29.91
N ARG A 701 -28.39 2.64 30.22
CA ARG A 701 -27.57 1.46 30.57
C ARG A 701 -27.89 0.24 29.72
N ARG A 702 -29.04 0.22 29.05
CA ARG A 702 -29.46 -0.85 28.13
C ARG A 702 -29.99 -0.25 26.85
N ILE A 703 -29.54 -0.78 25.72
CA ILE A 703 -30.02 -0.40 24.39
C ILE A 703 -30.65 -1.62 23.75
N TYR A 704 -31.91 -1.48 23.33
CA TYR A 704 -32.64 -2.49 22.58
C TYR A 704 -32.70 -2.09 21.11
N VAL A 705 -32.50 -3.07 20.22
CA VAL A 705 -32.67 -2.92 18.77
C VAL A 705 -33.51 -4.06 18.25
N GLU A 706 -34.38 -3.73 17.30
CA GLU A 706 -35.34 -4.66 16.74
C GLU A 706 -35.10 -4.78 15.23
N THR A 707 -35.21 -5.98 14.67
CA THR A 707 -35.03 -6.21 13.24
C THR A 707 -35.81 -7.44 12.77
N SER A 708 -36.11 -7.51 11.47
CA SER A 708 -36.79 -8.65 10.87
C SER A 708 -35.94 -9.93 10.90
N GLN A 709 -36.60 -11.09 10.96
CA GLN A 709 -36.00 -12.42 10.87
C GLN A 709 -35.83 -12.89 9.41
N ARG A 710 -36.33 -12.15 8.41
CA ARG A 710 -36.15 -12.48 6.99
C ARG A 710 -34.67 -12.62 6.62
N THR A 711 -34.40 -13.41 5.59
CA THR A 711 -33.06 -13.66 5.05
C THR A 711 -32.37 -12.38 4.61
N ASP A 712 -33.13 -11.42 4.07
CA ASP A 712 -32.62 -10.14 3.58
C ASP A 712 -31.99 -9.29 4.72
N TYR A 713 -32.41 -9.52 5.97
CA TYR A 713 -31.95 -8.82 7.18
C TYR A 713 -30.78 -9.54 7.89
N THR A 714 -30.23 -10.61 7.32
CA THR A 714 -29.10 -11.36 7.90
C THR A 714 -27.88 -10.46 8.12
N SER A 715 -27.58 -9.58 7.15
CA SER A 715 -26.47 -8.64 7.26
C SER A 715 -26.64 -7.62 8.38
N THR A 716 -27.89 -7.20 8.65
CA THR A 716 -28.26 -6.29 9.75
C THR A 716 -28.09 -6.96 11.11
N ARG A 717 -28.48 -8.23 11.23
CA ARG A 717 -28.28 -9.04 12.45
C ARG A 717 -26.81 -9.23 12.77
N ILE A 718 -26.00 -9.63 11.77
CA ILE A 718 -24.54 -9.72 11.89
C ILE A 718 -23.92 -8.37 12.27
N PHE A 719 -24.45 -7.25 11.76
CA PHE A 719 -23.97 -5.91 12.13
C PHE A 719 -24.18 -5.61 13.62
N TYR A 720 -25.34 -5.92 14.19
CA TYR A 720 -25.61 -5.71 15.62
C TYR A 720 -24.73 -6.59 16.50
N GLU A 721 -24.56 -7.86 16.15
CA GLU A 721 -23.67 -8.80 16.85
C GLU A 721 -22.22 -8.29 16.85
N ASN A 722 -21.73 -7.79 15.71
CA ASN A 722 -20.41 -7.18 15.60
C ASN A 722 -20.26 -5.85 16.35
N CYS A 723 -21.37 -5.22 16.74
CA CYS A 723 -21.38 -4.05 17.62
C CYS A 723 -21.50 -4.43 19.10
N GLY A 724 -21.58 -5.73 19.42
CA GLY A 724 -21.64 -6.25 20.78
C GLY A 724 -23.06 -6.35 21.34
N TYR A 725 -24.09 -6.31 20.48
CA TYR A 725 -25.45 -6.61 20.88
C TYR A 725 -25.66 -8.13 20.87
N ARG A 726 -26.41 -8.64 21.85
CA ARG A 726 -26.75 -10.06 21.98
C ARG A 726 -28.22 -10.26 21.68
N LEU A 727 -28.56 -11.33 20.98
CA LEU A 727 -29.94 -11.70 20.73
C LEU A 727 -30.60 -12.10 22.06
N GLU A 728 -31.67 -11.41 22.46
CA GLU A 728 -32.39 -11.66 23.72
C GLU A 728 -33.73 -12.36 23.49
N ALA A 729 -34.42 -12.06 22.38
CA ALA A 729 -35.71 -12.65 22.08
C ALA A 729 -35.98 -12.75 20.58
N LEU A 730 -36.76 -13.77 20.22
CA LEU A 730 -37.32 -13.97 18.88
C LEU A 730 -38.84 -14.12 19.01
N LEU A 731 -39.58 -13.34 18.25
CA LEU A 731 -41.03 -13.43 18.14
C LEU A 731 -41.36 -13.91 16.73
N ALA A 732 -41.96 -15.10 16.60
CA ALA A 732 -42.39 -15.61 15.31
C ALA A 732 -43.56 -14.76 14.75
N ASP A 733 -43.60 -14.61 13.42
CA ASP A 733 -44.69 -13.98 12.68
C ASP A 733 -45.14 -12.59 13.17
N PHE A 734 -44.22 -11.81 13.76
CA PHE A 734 -44.53 -10.51 14.37
C PHE A 734 -44.89 -9.44 13.34
N TYR A 735 -44.12 -9.33 12.25
CA TYR A 735 -44.37 -8.36 11.19
C TYR A 735 -45.34 -8.92 10.13
N GLY A 736 -45.45 -10.25 10.05
CA GLY A 736 -46.39 -10.98 9.21
C GLY A 736 -46.00 -12.46 9.10
N PRO A 737 -46.81 -13.31 8.44
CA PRO A 737 -46.49 -14.72 8.27
C PRO A 737 -45.13 -14.93 7.58
N GLY A 738 -44.21 -15.65 8.23
CA GLY A 738 -42.84 -15.88 7.77
C GLY A 738 -41.86 -14.72 8.05
N ASP A 739 -42.30 -13.65 8.73
CA ASP A 739 -41.49 -12.51 9.13
C ASP A 739 -41.58 -12.25 10.64
N GLY A 740 -40.69 -12.92 11.37
CA GLY A 740 -40.54 -12.73 12.81
C GLY A 740 -39.73 -11.49 13.18
N LYS A 741 -39.80 -11.09 14.45
CA LYS A 741 -39.00 -10.01 15.03
C LYS A 741 -37.88 -10.58 15.88
N ALA A 742 -36.67 -10.08 15.67
CA ALA A 742 -35.49 -10.37 16.47
C ALA A 742 -35.13 -9.15 17.32
N ILE A 743 -35.01 -9.35 18.63
CA ILE A 743 -34.71 -8.30 19.60
C ILE A 743 -33.31 -8.55 20.13
N TYR A 744 -32.41 -7.59 19.92
CA TYR A 744 -31.08 -7.62 20.48
C TYR A 744 -30.91 -6.56 21.58
N CYS A 745 -30.09 -6.87 22.58
CA CYS A 745 -29.75 -5.96 23.67
C CYS A 745 -28.24 -5.78 23.79
N LYS A 746 -27.84 -4.56 24.16
CA LYS A 746 -26.49 -4.26 24.64
C LYS A 746 -26.55 -3.59 26.00
N VAL A 747 -25.89 -4.19 26.98
CA VAL A 747 -25.70 -3.60 28.31
C VAL A 747 -24.42 -2.77 28.31
N MET A 748 -24.53 -1.49 28.68
CA MET A 748 -23.42 -0.55 28.70
C MET A 748 -22.79 -0.52 30.10
N THR A 749 -21.52 -0.93 30.18
CA THR A 749 -20.69 -0.91 31.39
C THR A 749 -20.22 0.49 31.74
#